data_AF-A0A3N4SUA3-F1
#
_entry.id   AF-A0A3N4SUA3-F1
#
_cell.length_a   1.000
_cell.length_b   1.000
_cell.length_c   1.000
_cell.angle_alpha   90.00
_cell.angle_beta   90.00
_cell.angle_gamma   90.00
#
_symmetry.space_group_name_H-M   'P 1'
#
loop_
_entity.id
_entity.type
_entity.pdbx_description
1 polymer ?
#
loop_
_entity_poly.entity_id
_entity_poly.type
_entity_poly.pdbx_seq_one_letter_code
_entity_poly.pdbx_strand_id
1 'polypeptide(L)'
;MIRLPTTHAAITAPLVASNTTFPGIAIGRSLLDGRPFHLSPVQTSAALLPSTNSLALGGLGSGKSTTAKTRIRREILDHGHQAVVIDSFGEDNAGEWAPLVRSLGGRVIEAGTFTLNPVSELFPPEVREQLVRSLILAVEPGALTHQATHALQHALNHPKATSLNGLVDVLVSPEDGRWPAAKLTEWGEGAAIGLSRYTEGSLRGLFDGQDASLPETDLPILSFDFSHLDRNSPAIPSLMAAVSCWAEHVWLRQSTAVHKHLVLEEAWQILLAPATAEMIQRLLKNSRKAGLSLDVLMHTLSDLGDGKARDLARLCEIAHVGRLNREEAAIVGALLGLPAWAVEKIPTLDPGQAVWKVGPDYVDIVQTVISEEEAALTDTSSRRRKAQQALAVEQDTTVSEEPVTVTSEGTGVDADPSEDLHAPFMAADDAWDWETLPPNVIGVPEHFDLARHESVLQAAMDGRFDEAAQLAALLEREDINTHGINSPQALAWLETRAQVADLHGDPGQAMRLRATVARMGNDDAEWFEKNGDSTSPAWHSAPPPPTPTPTLDDERPARERRRTWPYVAAVATLSIAAAGVWTHAQNEHHTQERQQKAAAYKGRSGAALTLDGVKADVVAQWTTDRDNVIVELRSYFDKNARYLQIDGAGKSAQSTLGNDRWFPKTPEIKLPVTDPLADVTVHIAIGGRTWKDGSRAASQTIRLSPTGIAYDAQTGEKLPSDL
;
A
#
# COMPACT_ATOMS: atom_id res chain seq x y z
N MET A 1 13.13 -38.41 -31.10
CA MET A 1 12.33 -37.23 -30.73
C MET A 1 12.71 -36.08 -31.67
N ILE A 2 11.78 -35.61 -32.51
CA ILE A 2 12.04 -34.58 -33.52
C ILE A 2 12.20 -33.24 -32.80
N ARG A 3 13.40 -32.63 -32.86
CA ARG A 3 13.62 -31.26 -32.38
C ARG A 3 13.00 -30.29 -33.39
N LEU A 4 11.91 -29.64 -33.01
CA LEU A 4 11.33 -28.55 -33.79
C LEU A 4 12.13 -27.25 -33.53
N PRO A 5 12.50 -26.49 -34.57
CA PRO A 5 13.08 -25.16 -34.42
C PRO A 5 12.10 -24.21 -33.72
N THR A 6 12.62 -23.21 -33.00
CA THR A 6 11.85 -22.22 -32.22
C THR A 6 10.73 -21.52 -33.02
N THR A 7 10.90 -21.39 -34.33
CA THR A 7 9.90 -20.86 -35.27
C THR A 7 8.68 -21.76 -35.46
N HIS A 8 8.82 -23.08 -35.31
CA HIS A 8 7.69 -24.01 -35.42
C HIS A 8 6.87 -24.12 -34.12
N ALA A 9 7.49 -23.89 -32.96
CA ALA A 9 6.77 -23.80 -31.69
C ALA A 9 5.80 -22.59 -31.66
N ALA A 10 6.16 -21.50 -32.35
CA ALA A 10 5.30 -20.32 -32.51
C ALA A 10 4.07 -20.55 -33.41
N ILE A 11 4.04 -21.62 -34.22
CA ILE A 11 2.91 -21.95 -35.11
C ILE A 11 1.87 -22.83 -34.38
N THR A 12 2.30 -23.58 -33.37
CA THR A 12 1.46 -24.58 -32.69
C THR A 12 0.80 -24.08 -31.41
N ALA A 13 1.25 -22.96 -30.86
CA ALA A 13 0.58 -22.29 -29.75
C ALA A 13 -0.32 -21.18 -30.29
N PRO A 14 -1.62 -21.13 -29.97
CA PRO A 14 -2.42 -19.94 -30.23
C PRO A 14 -1.93 -18.84 -29.27
N LEU A 15 -0.81 -18.19 -29.59
CA LEU A 15 -0.51 -16.91 -28.96
C LEU A 15 -1.50 -15.91 -29.53
N VAL A 16 -2.41 -15.46 -28.66
CA VAL A 16 -3.07 -14.16 -28.82
C VAL A 16 -1.99 -13.09 -28.64
N ALA A 17 -1.03 -13.02 -29.56
CA ALA A 17 -0.05 -11.96 -29.62
C ALA A 17 -0.66 -10.88 -30.49
N SER A 18 -0.92 -9.71 -29.90
CA SER A 18 -1.31 -8.56 -30.70
C SER A 18 -0.13 -8.20 -31.63
N ASN A 19 -0.39 -7.91 -32.90
CA ASN A 19 0.62 -7.34 -33.80
C ASN A 19 0.81 -5.83 -33.57
N THR A 20 0.16 -5.27 -32.55
CA THR A 20 0.25 -3.86 -32.21
C THR A 20 1.64 -3.56 -31.69
N THR A 21 2.27 -2.57 -32.29
CA THR A 21 3.56 -2.02 -31.86
C THR A 21 3.39 -0.53 -31.68
N PHE A 22 4.04 0.03 -30.66
CA PHE A 22 4.03 1.48 -30.43
C PHE A 22 5.44 2.04 -30.65
N PRO A 23 5.55 3.26 -31.19
CA PRO A 23 6.83 3.94 -31.37
C PRO A 23 7.37 4.46 -30.03
N GLY A 24 8.64 4.85 -30.04
CA GLY A 24 9.25 5.63 -28.96
C GLY A 24 10.25 4.86 -28.12
N ILE A 25 10.39 5.31 -26.87
CA ILE A 25 11.36 4.77 -25.92
C ILE A 25 11.10 3.29 -25.65
N ALA A 26 12.18 2.53 -25.47
CA ALA A 26 12.06 1.18 -24.92
C ALA A 26 11.53 1.27 -23.49
N ILE A 27 10.62 0.37 -23.10
CA ILE A 27 10.15 0.24 -21.72
C ILE A 27 10.58 -1.11 -21.16
N GLY A 28 10.39 -2.17 -21.95
CA GLY A 28 10.56 -3.50 -21.43
C GLY A 28 10.29 -4.60 -22.45
N ARG A 29 9.82 -5.75 -21.97
CA ARG A 29 9.52 -6.92 -22.79
C ARG A 29 8.16 -7.49 -22.40
N SER A 30 7.35 -7.83 -23.41
CA SER A 30 6.10 -8.58 -23.20
C SER A 30 6.40 -9.94 -22.58
N LEU A 31 5.65 -10.32 -21.55
CA LEU A 31 5.66 -11.65 -20.96
C LEU A 31 4.68 -12.59 -21.65
N LEU A 32 3.80 -12.09 -22.52
CA LEU A 32 2.91 -12.91 -23.33
C LEU A 32 3.64 -13.51 -24.53
N ASP A 33 4.41 -12.69 -25.26
CA ASP A 33 5.05 -13.12 -26.52
C ASP A 33 6.58 -12.91 -26.57
N GLY A 34 7.17 -12.26 -25.56
CA GLY A 34 8.60 -12.04 -25.48
C GLY A 34 9.13 -10.94 -26.41
N ARG A 35 8.29 -10.14 -27.05
CA ARG A 35 8.75 -9.03 -27.91
C ARG A 35 9.12 -7.80 -27.07
N PRO A 36 10.05 -6.95 -27.56
CA PRO A 36 10.30 -5.65 -26.96
C PRO A 36 9.04 -4.77 -26.95
N PHE A 37 8.74 -4.14 -25.83
CA PHE A 37 7.67 -3.17 -25.66
C PHE A 37 8.26 -1.76 -25.61
N HIS A 38 7.82 -0.91 -26.53
CA HIS A 38 8.18 0.49 -26.64
C HIS A 38 6.91 1.33 -26.48
N LEU A 39 7.01 2.55 -25.97
CA LEU A 39 5.89 3.49 -25.94
C LEU A 39 6.36 4.90 -25.59
N SER A 40 6.28 5.80 -26.57
CA SER A 40 6.21 7.25 -26.37
C SER A 40 4.83 7.75 -26.81
N PRO A 41 3.95 8.10 -25.87
CA PRO A 41 2.54 8.41 -26.17
C PRO A 41 2.36 9.49 -27.23
N VAL A 42 3.19 10.54 -27.20
CA VAL A 42 3.12 11.67 -28.13
C VAL A 42 3.46 11.29 -29.58
N GLN A 43 4.21 10.21 -29.79
CA GLN A 43 4.57 9.69 -31.11
C GLN A 43 3.53 8.70 -31.65
N THR A 44 2.64 8.22 -30.79
CA THR A 44 1.57 7.31 -31.20
C THR A 44 0.46 8.10 -31.90
N SER A 45 -0.09 7.54 -32.99
CA SER A 45 -1.19 8.18 -33.72
C SER A 45 -2.37 8.51 -32.80
N ALA A 46 -2.90 9.73 -32.90
CA ALA A 46 -4.07 10.17 -32.13
C ALA A 46 -5.35 9.34 -32.42
N ALA A 47 -5.38 8.60 -33.53
CA ALA A 47 -6.46 7.65 -33.84
C ALA A 47 -6.40 6.39 -32.94
N LEU A 48 -5.19 5.97 -32.54
CA LEU A 48 -4.97 4.81 -31.68
C LEU A 48 -4.91 5.19 -30.20
N LEU A 49 -4.23 6.30 -29.91
CA LEU A 49 -4.06 6.81 -28.57
C LEU A 49 -4.49 8.27 -28.53
N PRO A 50 -5.78 8.54 -28.28
CA PRO A 50 -6.29 9.90 -28.31
C PRO A 50 -5.65 10.78 -27.25
N SER A 51 -5.31 10.26 -26.06
CA SER A 51 -4.75 11.01 -24.93
C SER A 51 -3.42 10.42 -24.48
N THR A 52 -2.48 11.27 -24.07
CA THR A 52 -1.15 10.88 -23.60
C THR A 52 -1.02 10.81 -22.08
N ASN A 53 -2.13 11.02 -21.35
CA ASN A 53 -2.17 10.91 -19.89
C ASN A 53 -2.04 9.45 -19.47
N SER A 54 -1.26 9.20 -18.42
CA SER A 54 -1.02 7.85 -17.91
C SER A 54 -1.28 7.72 -16.42
N LEU A 55 -1.73 6.53 -16.03
CA LEU A 55 -1.97 6.14 -14.65
C LEU A 55 -1.04 4.98 -14.25
N ALA A 56 -0.33 5.16 -13.15
CA ALA A 56 0.49 4.15 -12.50
C ALA A 56 -0.19 3.68 -11.21
N LEU A 57 -0.46 2.38 -11.11
CA LEU A 57 -1.02 1.77 -9.89
C LEU A 57 -0.11 0.63 -9.43
N GLY A 58 -0.01 0.43 -8.13
CA GLY A 58 0.72 -0.72 -7.58
C GLY A 58 1.04 -0.53 -6.11
N GLY A 59 0.93 -1.61 -5.34
CA GLY A 59 1.31 -1.61 -3.94
C GLY A 59 2.81 -1.34 -3.74
N LEU A 60 3.23 -1.22 -2.48
CA LEU A 60 4.62 -0.97 -2.13
C LEU A 60 5.55 -2.04 -2.71
N GLY A 61 6.66 -1.62 -3.32
CA GLY A 61 7.63 -2.52 -3.95
C GLY A 61 7.18 -3.15 -5.29
N SER A 62 6.08 -2.69 -5.89
CA SER A 62 5.64 -3.16 -7.22
C SER A 62 6.54 -2.71 -8.38
N GLY A 63 7.39 -1.70 -8.17
CA GLY A 63 8.22 -1.10 -9.23
C GLY A 63 7.58 0.09 -9.96
N LYS A 64 6.40 0.57 -9.52
CA LYS A 64 5.68 1.70 -10.14
C LYS A 64 6.57 2.94 -10.37
N SER A 65 7.27 3.36 -9.32
CA SER A 65 8.13 4.55 -9.29
C SER A 65 9.37 4.35 -10.18
N THR A 66 9.99 3.17 -10.12
CA THR A 66 11.10 2.78 -11.01
C THR A 66 10.72 2.87 -12.49
N THR A 67 9.57 2.30 -12.87
CA THR A 67 9.07 2.36 -14.25
C THR A 67 8.78 3.80 -14.69
N ALA A 68 8.13 4.61 -13.84
CA ALA A 68 7.82 6.01 -14.16
C ALA A 68 9.09 6.86 -14.33
N LYS A 69 10.03 6.78 -13.39
CA LYS A 69 11.34 7.45 -13.45
C LYS A 69 12.14 7.06 -14.68
N THR A 70 12.16 5.76 -15.00
CA THR A 70 12.83 5.25 -16.21
C THR A 70 12.20 5.84 -17.48
N ARG A 71 10.86 5.88 -17.56
CA ARG A 71 10.16 6.48 -18.70
C ARG A 71 10.50 7.97 -18.84
N ILE A 72 10.34 8.75 -17.78
CA ILE A 72 10.64 10.19 -17.82
C ILE A 72 12.09 10.45 -18.18
N ARG A 73 13.03 9.69 -17.63
CA ARG A 73 14.45 9.78 -17.98
C ARG A 73 14.68 9.58 -19.47
N ARG A 74 14.12 8.51 -20.04
CA ARG A 74 14.29 8.16 -21.47
C ARG A 74 13.60 9.19 -22.37
N GLU A 75 12.40 9.65 -22.03
CA GLU A 75 11.69 10.71 -22.79
C GLU A 75 12.50 12.02 -22.84
N ILE A 76 13.13 12.39 -21.73
CA ILE A 76 14.00 13.58 -21.69
C ILE A 76 15.25 13.37 -22.56
N LEU A 77 15.94 12.25 -22.41
CA LEU A 77 17.21 11.99 -23.11
C LEU A 77 17.04 11.74 -24.61
N ASP A 78 16.05 10.95 -25.00
CA ASP A 78 15.88 10.49 -26.37
C ASP A 78 15.05 11.45 -27.23
N HIS A 79 14.14 12.20 -26.59
CA HIS A 79 13.16 13.04 -27.28
C HIS A 79 13.20 14.52 -26.86
N GLY A 80 14.06 14.90 -25.90
CA GLY A 80 14.18 16.30 -25.46
C GLY A 80 12.89 16.81 -24.80
N HIS A 81 12.14 15.92 -24.15
CA HIS A 81 10.99 16.31 -23.35
C HIS A 81 11.43 17.06 -22.10
N GLN A 82 10.50 17.75 -21.46
CA GLN A 82 10.68 18.32 -20.13
C GLN A 82 9.71 17.73 -19.12
N ALA A 83 10.10 17.70 -17.84
CA ALA A 83 9.23 17.21 -16.78
C ALA A 83 9.18 18.15 -15.57
N VAL A 84 8.00 18.25 -14.97
CA VAL A 84 7.79 18.80 -13.63
C VAL A 84 7.24 17.68 -12.77
N VAL A 85 7.86 17.45 -11.62
CA VAL A 85 7.47 16.42 -10.66
C VAL A 85 6.97 17.09 -9.38
N ILE A 86 5.80 16.68 -8.92
CA ILE A 86 5.36 16.96 -7.55
C ILE A 86 5.70 15.72 -6.73
N ASP A 87 6.76 15.82 -5.94
CA ASP A 87 7.39 14.72 -5.22
C ASP A 87 6.94 14.72 -3.75
N SER A 88 5.83 14.02 -3.50
CA SER A 88 5.22 13.91 -2.17
C SER A 88 5.81 12.78 -1.32
N PHE A 89 6.77 12.01 -1.85
CA PHE A 89 7.31 10.81 -1.21
C PHE A 89 8.84 10.87 -1.16
N GLY A 90 9.44 10.52 -0.01
CA GLY A 90 10.89 10.54 0.13
C GLY A 90 11.41 9.57 1.17
N GLU A 91 12.71 9.29 1.07
CA GLU A 91 13.50 8.52 2.04
C GLU A 91 14.66 9.40 2.54
N ASP A 92 15.15 9.19 3.77
CA ASP A 92 16.31 9.92 4.32
C ASP A 92 16.19 11.47 4.27
N ASN A 93 14.96 12.00 4.38
CA ASN A 93 14.68 13.44 4.24
C ASN A 93 15.09 13.99 2.85
N ALA A 94 14.91 13.21 1.78
CA ALA A 94 15.04 13.68 0.41
C ALA A 94 13.98 13.00 -0.48
N GLY A 95 13.46 13.77 -1.43
CA GLY A 95 12.48 13.32 -2.41
C GLY A 95 13.01 12.18 -3.27
N GLU A 96 12.14 11.23 -3.57
CA GLU A 96 12.43 10.03 -4.34
C GLU A 96 12.98 10.33 -5.75
N TRP A 97 12.65 11.48 -6.32
CA TRP A 97 13.07 11.91 -7.65
C TRP A 97 14.40 12.68 -7.66
N ALA A 98 14.91 13.09 -6.49
CA ALA A 98 16.06 13.96 -6.39
C ALA A 98 17.34 13.44 -7.09
N PRO A 99 17.72 12.14 -6.98
CA PRO A 99 18.89 11.61 -7.68
C PRO A 99 18.76 11.69 -9.20
N LEU A 100 17.58 11.35 -9.73
CA LEU A 100 17.28 11.40 -11.17
C LEU A 100 17.28 12.84 -11.69
N VAL A 101 16.66 13.76 -10.95
CA VAL A 101 16.58 15.17 -11.32
C VAL A 101 17.98 15.76 -11.47
N ARG A 102 18.85 15.49 -10.50
CA ARG A 102 20.24 15.97 -10.51
C ARG A 102 21.06 15.35 -11.65
N SER A 103 20.86 14.07 -11.98
CA SER A 103 21.59 13.41 -13.07
C SER A 103 21.22 13.95 -14.46
N LEU A 104 20.01 14.50 -14.61
CA LEU A 104 19.53 15.13 -15.84
C LEU A 104 19.83 16.65 -15.92
N GLY A 105 20.62 17.19 -15.00
CA GLY A 105 20.91 18.63 -14.95
C GLY A 105 19.69 19.49 -14.56
N GLY A 106 18.68 18.87 -13.94
CA GLY A 106 17.51 19.54 -13.41
C GLY A 106 17.72 20.11 -12.01
N ARG A 107 16.64 20.63 -11.42
CA ARG A 107 16.66 21.24 -10.09
C ARG A 107 15.60 20.64 -9.16
N VAL A 108 16.01 20.37 -7.92
CA VAL A 108 15.11 20.00 -6.82
C VAL A 108 14.79 21.25 -6.01
N ILE A 109 13.51 21.49 -5.80
CA ILE A 109 12.95 22.62 -5.07
C ILE A 109 12.33 22.05 -3.80
N GLU A 110 13.06 22.13 -2.69
CA GLU A 110 12.61 21.66 -1.39
C GLU A 110 11.63 22.67 -0.76
N ALA A 111 10.49 22.18 -0.26
CA ALA A 111 9.52 22.99 0.43
C ALA A 111 10.14 23.69 1.65
N GLY A 112 10.00 25.02 1.73
CA GLY A 112 10.57 25.84 2.79
C GLY A 112 11.97 26.42 2.48
N THR A 113 12.71 25.84 1.54
CA THR A 113 14.00 26.39 1.07
C THR A 113 13.80 27.38 -0.07
N PHE A 114 12.84 27.11 -0.95
CA PHE A 114 12.41 28.02 -2.02
C PHE A 114 10.96 28.46 -1.77
N THR A 115 10.71 29.75 -1.97
CA THR A 115 9.38 30.34 -1.82
C THR A 115 8.78 30.64 -3.18
N LEU A 116 7.69 29.95 -3.51
CA LEU A 116 6.95 30.23 -4.73
C LEU A 116 6.13 31.51 -4.50
N ASN A 117 6.12 32.45 -5.44
CA ASN A 117 5.31 33.65 -5.31
C ASN A 117 3.87 33.44 -5.84
N PRO A 118 2.84 33.30 -4.97
CA PRO A 118 1.47 33.04 -5.42
C PRO A 118 0.76 34.28 -6.01
N VAL A 119 1.32 35.48 -5.83
CA VAL A 119 0.76 36.75 -6.34
C VAL A 119 1.57 37.34 -7.48
N SER A 120 2.42 36.53 -8.11
CA SER A 120 3.23 36.96 -9.26
C SER A 120 2.37 37.60 -10.36
N GLU A 121 2.86 38.70 -10.93
CA GLU A 121 2.23 39.40 -12.06
C GLU A 121 2.29 38.60 -13.37
N LEU A 122 3.08 37.52 -13.42
CA LEU A 122 3.08 36.58 -14.55
C LEU A 122 1.80 35.74 -14.61
N PHE A 123 1.04 35.66 -13.52
CA PHE A 123 -0.28 35.04 -13.52
C PHE A 123 -1.32 35.97 -14.10
N PRO A 124 -2.23 35.47 -14.97
CA PRO A 124 -3.43 36.23 -15.33
C PRO A 124 -4.19 36.68 -14.07
N PRO A 125 -4.77 37.90 -14.04
CA PRO A 125 -5.39 38.44 -12.83
C PRO A 125 -6.43 37.51 -12.17
N GLU A 126 -7.24 36.83 -12.97
CA GLU A 126 -8.29 35.92 -12.51
C GLU A 126 -7.69 34.66 -11.87
N VAL A 127 -6.59 34.17 -12.45
CA VAL A 127 -5.85 33.00 -11.97
C VAL A 127 -5.15 33.34 -10.65
N ARG A 128 -4.55 34.53 -10.57
CA ARG A 128 -3.92 35.04 -9.36
C ARG A 128 -4.92 35.13 -8.21
N GLU A 129 -6.10 35.69 -8.47
CA GLU A 129 -7.18 35.73 -7.49
C GLU A 129 -7.61 34.31 -7.06
N GLN A 130 -7.83 33.41 -8.03
CA GLN A 130 -8.24 32.04 -7.75
C GLN A 130 -7.20 31.30 -6.90
N LEU A 131 -5.91 31.43 -7.21
CA LEU A 131 -4.83 30.80 -6.44
C LEU A 131 -4.84 31.29 -4.99
N VAL A 132 -4.89 32.61 -4.76
CA VAL A 132 -4.93 33.15 -3.39
C VAL A 132 -6.18 32.70 -2.63
N ARG A 133 -7.33 32.61 -3.30
CA ARG A 133 -8.54 32.05 -2.71
C ARG A 133 -8.34 30.59 -2.32
N SER A 134 -7.73 29.77 -3.18
CA SER A 134 -7.40 28.39 -2.86
C SER A 134 -6.46 28.26 -1.67
N LEU A 135 -5.47 29.15 -1.54
CA LEU A 135 -4.56 29.18 -0.39
C LEU A 135 -5.32 29.48 0.91
N ILE A 136 -6.25 30.43 0.90
CA ILE A 136 -7.07 30.74 2.09
C ILE A 136 -7.98 29.55 2.42
N LEU A 137 -8.67 28.96 1.42
CA LEU A 137 -9.56 27.82 1.64
C LEU A 137 -8.83 26.59 2.20
N ALA A 138 -7.55 26.40 1.86
CA ALA A 138 -6.78 25.26 2.34
C ALA A 138 -6.48 25.32 3.85
N VAL A 139 -6.39 26.51 4.44
CA VAL A 139 -6.06 26.69 5.88
C VAL A 139 -7.23 27.20 6.72
N GLU A 140 -8.10 28.01 6.13
CA GLU A 140 -9.24 28.66 6.78
C GLU A 140 -10.45 28.73 5.83
N PRO A 141 -11.19 27.62 5.61
CA PRO A 141 -12.33 27.59 4.70
C PRO A 141 -13.40 28.64 5.00
N GLY A 142 -13.59 28.97 6.28
CA GLY A 142 -14.58 29.95 6.75
C GLY A 142 -14.20 31.42 6.53
N ALA A 143 -12.95 31.71 6.16
CA ALA A 143 -12.46 33.08 6.00
C ALA A 143 -12.98 33.79 4.73
N LEU A 144 -13.45 33.04 3.72
CA LEU A 144 -13.87 33.59 2.44
C LEU A 144 -15.39 33.78 2.32
N THR A 145 -15.85 34.96 2.75
CA THR A 145 -17.22 35.46 2.48
C THR A 145 -17.30 36.23 1.16
N HIS A 146 -18.51 36.60 0.72
CA HIS A 146 -18.70 37.47 -0.45
C HIS A 146 -18.00 38.84 -0.26
N GLN A 147 -18.07 39.37 0.97
CA GLN A 147 -17.41 40.61 1.36
C GLN A 147 -15.88 40.46 1.36
N ALA A 148 -15.36 39.38 1.97
CA ALA A 148 -13.93 39.10 1.99
C ALA A 148 -13.36 38.88 0.58
N THR A 149 -14.11 38.22 -0.30
CA THR A 149 -13.74 38.07 -1.71
C THR A 149 -13.63 39.42 -2.41
N HIS A 150 -14.54 40.35 -2.14
CA HIS A 150 -14.47 41.70 -2.71
C HIS A 150 -13.28 42.51 -2.16
N ALA A 151 -13.01 42.42 -0.86
CA ALA A 151 -11.84 43.06 -0.24
C ALA A 151 -10.53 42.48 -0.81
N LEU A 152 -10.47 41.17 -1.01
CA LEU A 152 -9.33 40.50 -1.65
C LEU A 152 -9.10 40.97 -3.09
N GLN A 153 -10.17 41.08 -3.88
CA GLN A 153 -10.09 41.65 -5.24
C GLN A 153 -9.58 43.08 -5.24
N HIS A 154 -10.05 43.91 -4.31
CA HIS A 154 -9.54 45.27 -4.15
C HIS A 154 -8.04 45.26 -3.83
N ALA A 155 -7.62 44.43 -2.86
CA ALA A 155 -6.23 44.35 -2.43
C ALA A 155 -5.28 43.84 -3.53
N LEU A 156 -5.69 42.84 -4.31
CA LEU A 156 -4.91 42.28 -5.43
C LEU A 156 -4.63 43.28 -6.57
N ASN A 157 -5.39 44.37 -6.66
CA ASN A 157 -5.15 45.45 -7.62
C ASN A 157 -4.15 46.49 -7.12
N HIS A 158 -3.72 46.41 -5.85
CA HIS A 158 -2.80 47.37 -5.27
C HIS A 158 -1.34 47.06 -5.69
N PRO A 159 -0.48 48.06 -5.97
CA PRO A 159 0.91 47.83 -6.41
C PRO A 159 1.79 47.07 -5.42
N LYS A 160 1.40 47.02 -4.13
CA LYS A 160 2.09 46.21 -3.11
C LYS A 160 1.73 44.72 -3.16
N ALA A 161 0.67 44.32 -3.88
CA ALA A 161 0.24 42.92 -4.00
C ALA A 161 1.10 42.12 -5.00
N THR A 162 2.41 42.36 -4.99
CA THR A 162 3.44 41.62 -5.74
C THR A 162 4.14 40.57 -4.88
N SER A 163 3.91 40.60 -3.56
CA SER A 163 4.31 39.57 -2.59
C SER A 163 3.15 39.26 -1.64
N LEU A 164 3.20 38.09 -0.99
CA LEU A 164 2.14 37.70 -0.07
C LEU A 164 2.05 38.63 1.14
N ASN A 165 3.20 39.06 1.69
CA ASN A 165 3.27 40.06 2.76
C ASN A 165 2.64 41.39 2.32
N GLY A 166 2.96 41.86 1.12
CA GLY A 166 2.39 43.11 0.61
C GLY A 166 0.88 43.01 0.35
N LEU A 167 0.36 41.83 0.00
CA LEU A 167 -1.08 41.60 -0.09
C LEU A 167 -1.76 41.63 1.29
N VAL A 168 -1.15 41.00 2.30
CA VAL A 168 -1.66 41.02 3.68
C VAL A 168 -1.67 42.46 4.23
N ASP A 169 -0.60 43.22 4.02
CA ASP A 169 -0.51 44.63 4.42
C ASP A 169 -1.66 45.47 3.85
N VAL A 170 -2.01 45.26 2.58
CA VAL A 170 -3.11 45.97 1.91
C VAL A 170 -4.48 45.52 2.42
N LEU A 171 -4.65 44.25 2.78
CA LEU A 171 -5.91 43.78 3.38
C LEU A 171 -6.13 44.37 4.78
N VAL A 172 -5.06 44.56 5.56
CA VAL A 172 -5.11 45.15 6.90
C VAL A 172 -5.26 46.67 6.83
N SER A 173 -4.57 47.33 5.90
CA SER A 173 -4.60 48.78 5.70
C SER A 173 -4.89 49.15 4.24
N PRO A 174 -6.13 48.96 3.77
CA PRO A 174 -6.54 49.29 2.41
C PRO A 174 -6.65 50.81 2.22
N GLU A 175 -6.51 51.26 0.97
CA GLU A 175 -6.82 52.62 0.57
C GLU A 175 -8.33 52.76 0.22
N ASP A 176 -8.83 53.99 0.17
CA ASP A 176 -10.20 54.23 -0.27
C ASP A 176 -10.38 53.81 -1.74
N GLY A 177 -11.46 53.08 -2.02
CA GLY A 177 -11.86 52.69 -3.38
C GLY A 177 -13.30 53.11 -3.67
N ARG A 178 -14.07 52.20 -4.30
CA ARG A 178 -15.54 52.36 -4.38
C ARG A 178 -16.21 52.30 -3.01
N TRP A 179 -15.53 51.71 -2.04
CA TRP A 179 -15.92 51.62 -0.64
C TRP A 179 -14.85 52.30 0.22
N PRO A 180 -15.23 52.90 1.37
CA PRO A 180 -14.26 53.47 2.30
C PRO A 180 -13.32 52.39 2.86
N ALA A 181 -12.06 52.76 3.12
CA ALA A 181 -11.02 51.89 3.68
C ALA A 181 -11.50 51.15 4.93
N ALA A 182 -12.19 51.84 5.84
CA ALA A 182 -12.72 51.23 7.06
C ALA A 182 -13.65 50.02 6.81
N LYS A 183 -14.46 50.07 5.75
CA LYS A 183 -15.31 48.92 5.36
C LYS A 183 -14.51 47.82 4.70
N LEU A 184 -13.51 48.19 3.88
CA LEU A 184 -12.64 47.21 3.22
C LEU A 184 -11.80 46.45 4.24
N THR A 185 -11.32 47.11 5.31
CA THR A 185 -10.65 46.47 6.44
C THR A 185 -11.56 45.48 7.16
N GLU A 186 -12.79 45.90 7.51
CA GLU A 186 -13.78 45.02 8.15
C GLU A 186 -14.08 43.78 7.30
N TRP A 187 -14.20 43.94 5.98
CA TRP A 187 -14.47 42.84 5.07
C TRP A 187 -13.25 41.94 4.83
N GLY A 188 -12.05 42.52 4.79
CA GLY A 188 -10.80 41.83 4.51
C GLY A 188 -10.18 41.11 5.71
N GLU A 189 -10.63 41.39 6.93
CA GLU A 189 -10.06 40.85 8.19
C GLU A 189 -9.91 39.33 8.16
N GLY A 190 -10.97 38.60 7.80
CA GLY A 190 -10.94 37.13 7.74
C GLY A 190 -9.91 36.62 6.72
N ALA A 191 -9.85 37.23 5.53
CA ALA A 191 -8.88 36.87 4.50
C ALA A 191 -7.43 37.18 4.92
N ALA A 192 -7.20 38.32 5.59
CA ALA A 192 -5.90 38.68 6.14
C ALA A 192 -5.42 37.67 7.19
N ILE A 193 -6.31 37.28 8.11
CA ILE A 193 -6.02 36.24 9.13
C ILE A 193 -5.76 34.88 8.47
N GLY A 194 -6.53 34.52 7.45
CA GLY A 194 -6.30 33.28 6.69
C GLY A 194 -4.93 33.27 6.03
N LEU A 195 -4.52 34.38 5.41
CA LEU A 195 -3.21 34.51 4.77
C LEU A 195 -2.06 34.64 5.78
N SER A 196 -2.30 35.18 6.98
CA SER A 196 -1.25 35.33 8.00
C SER A 196 -0.70 33.99 8.50
N ARG A 197 -1.45 32.89 8.32
CA ARG A 197 -0.95 31.51 8.51
C ARG A 197 0.35 31.25 7.71
N TYR A 198 0.50 31.86 6.53
CA TYR A 198 1.64 31.69 5.62
C TYR A 198 2.74 32.74 5.80
N THR A 199 2.47 33.86 6.47
CA THR A 199 3.45 34.96 6.65
C THR A 199 3.99 35.03 8.08
N GLU A 200 3.13 34.77 9.07
CA GLU A 200 3.46 34.87 10.50
C GLU A 200 3.25 33.54 11.24
N GLY A 201 2.42 32.65 10.67
CA GLY A 201 1.99 31.42 11.30
C GLY A 201 2.88 30.21 11.06
N SER A 202 2.28 29.03 11.23
CA SER A 202 2.95 27.73 11.13
C SER A 202 3.43 27.37 9.73
N LEU A 203 2.96 28.08 8.69
CA LEU A 203 3.29 27.82 7.29
C LEU A 203 4.21 28.87 6.67
N ARG A 204 4.88 29.68 7.50
CA ARG A 204 5.93 30.60 7.06
C ARG A 204 7.07 29.86 6.35
N GLY A 205 7.71 30.53 5.41
CA GLY A 205 8.76 30.01 4.54
C GLY A 205 8.25 29.32 3.28
N LEU A 206 6.94 29.20 3.06
CA LEU A 206 6.40 28.57 1.83
C LEU A 206 6.16 29.57 0.69
N PHE A 207 5.66 30.77 1.03
CA PHE A 207 5.20 31.76 0.04
C PHE A 207 5.60 33.22 0.37
N ASP A 208 6.22 33.46 1.54
CA ASP A 208 6.46 34.77 2.16
C ASP A 208 7.93 35.18 2.19
N GLY A 209 8.81 34.44 1.50
CA GLY A 209 10.23 34.77 1.40
C GLY A 209 10.48 36.10 0.71
N GLN A 210 11.55 36.81 1.10
CA GLN A 210 11.92 38.09 0.50
C GLN A 210 12.22 37.96 -1.01
N ASP A 211 12.75 36.80 -1.43
CA ASP A 211 13.07 36.47 -2.82
C ASP A 211 12.02 35.55 -3.47
N ALA A 212 10.78 35.56 -2.95
CA ALA A 212 9.70 34.73 -3.49
C ALA A 212 9.52 35.02 -4.98
N SER A 213 9.67 33.99 -5.79
CA SER A 213 9.70 34.08 -7.24
C SER A 213 9.02 32.88 -7.90
N LEU A 214 8.92 32.90 -9.22
CA LEU A 214 8.47 31.73 -9.97
C LEU A 214 9.68 30.89 -10.40
N PRO A 215 9.57 29.56 -10.39
CA PRO A 215 10.66 28.67 -10.83
C PRO A 215 11.08 28.85 -12.28
N GLU A 216 12.29 28.40 -12.62
CA GLU A 216 12.79 28.34 -14.01
C GLU A 216 11.88 27.50 -14.91
N THR A 217 11.81 27.81 -16.21
CA THR A 217 10.89 27.12 -17.14
C THR A 217 11.59 26.35 -18.26
N ASP A 218 12.92 26.45 -18.36
CA ASP A 218 13.74 25.89 -19.43
C ASP A 218 14.63 24.71 -18.99
N LEU A 219 14.54 24.27 -17.73
CA LEU A 219 15.26 23.10 -17.23
C LEU A 219 14.68 21.76 -17.76
N PRO A 220 15.51 20.72 -17.98
CA PRO A 220 15.03 19.40 -18.44
C PRO A 220 14.03 18.77 -17.47
N ILE A 221 14.27 18.94 -16.17
CA ILE A 221 13.39 18.43 -15.13
C ILE A 221 13.43 19.31 -13.88
N LEU A 222 12.27 19.51 -13.28
CA LEU A 222 12.08 20.18 -12.00
C LEU A 222 11.33 19.25 -11.06
N SER A 223 11.78 19.12 -9.81
CA SER A 223 11.04 18.41 -8.77
C SER A 223 10.72 19.34 -7.61
N PHE A 224 9.44 19.39 -7.22
CA PHE A 224 8.98 20.04 -6.00
C PHE A 224 8.90 18.99 -4.91
N ASP A 225 9.86 19.02 -3.99
CA ASP A 225 10.04 18.03 -2.95
C ASP A 225 9.29 18.45 -1.68
N PHE A 226 8.26 17.68 -1.34
CA PHE A 226 7.43 17.85 -0.16
C PHE A 226 7.75 16.83 0.93
N SER A 227 8.80 16.02 0.77
CA SER A 227 9.12 14.90 1.67
C SER A 227 9.43 15.33 3.11
N HIS A 228 9.82 16.59 3.33
CA HIS A 228 10.04 17.18 4.65
C HIS A 228 8.76 17.62 5.37
N LEU A 229 7.62 17.66 4.67
CA LEU A 229 6.35 18.08 5.25
C LEU A 229 5.64 16.88 5.87
N ASP A 230 4.94 17.13 6.98
CA ASP A 230 4.01 16.14 7.52
C ASP A 230 2.93 15.83 6.47
N ARG A 231 2.58 14.55 6.30
CA ARG A 231 1.63 14.10 5.28
C ARG A 231 0.22 14.68 5.44
N ASN A 232 -0.14 15.07 6.66
CA ASN A 232 -1.43 15.71 6.97
C ASN A 232 -1.28 17.23 7.07
N SER A 233 -0.13 17.78 6.67
CA SER A 233 0.12 19.22 6.72
C SER A 233 -0.83 19.97 5.79
N PRO A 234 -1.50 21.03 6.25
CA PRO A 234 -2.30 21.90 5.40
C PRO A 234 -1.46 22.66 4.36
N ALA A 235 -0.12 22.57 4.43
CA ALA A 235 0.81 23.10 3.42
C ALA A 235 0.70 22.38 2.07
N ILE A 236 0.45 21.06 2.08
CA ILE A 236 0.54 20.23 0.88
C ILE A 236 -0.49 20.66 -0.18
N PRO A 237 -1.80 20.79 0.14
CA PRO A 237 -2.78 21.25 -0.84
C PRO A 237 -2.45 22.63 -1.42
N SER A 238 -1.91 23.52 -0.59
CA SER A 238 -1.51 24.88 -0.98
C SER A 238 -0.32 24.90 -1.93
N LEU A 239 0.73 24.14 -1.64
CA LEU A 239 1.88 23.99 -2.52
C LEU A 239 1.48 23.33 -3.84
N MET A 240 0.66 22.28 -3.78
CA MET A 240 0.12 21.61 -4.97
C MET A 240 -0.69 22.56 -5.85
N ALA A 241 -1.55 23.39 -5.25
CA ALA A 241 -2.31 24.41 -5.97
C ALA A 241 -1.38 25.42 -6.66
N ALA A 242 -0.36 25.90 -5.94
CA ALA A 242 0.57 26.90 -6.46
C ALA A 242 1.48 26.35 -7.56
N VAL A 243 2.03 25.15 -7.38
CA VAL A 243 2.87 24.46 -8.37
C VAL A 243 2.07 24.15 -9.63
N SER A 244 0.85 23.64 -9.50
CA SER A 244 0.01 23.33 -10.66
C SER A 244 -0.43 24.61 -11.40
N CYS A 245 -0.70 25.69 -10.67
CA CYS A 245 -1.02 27.00 -11.25
C CYS A 245 0.18 27.56 -12.04
N TRP A 246 1.38 27.51 -11.46
CA TRP A 246 2.63 27.86 -12.16
C TRP A 246 2.88 26.98 -13.38
N ALA A 247 2.74 25.66 -13.22
CA ALA A 247 2.93 24.70 -14.30
C ALA A 247 2.03 25.07 -15.48
N GLU A 248 0.75 25.30 -15.23
CA GLU A 248 -0.20 25.59 -16.29
C GLU A 248 -0.02 26.96 -16.94
N HIS A 249 0.05 28.01 -16.14
CA HIS A 249 -0.09 29.38 -16.64
C HIS A 249 1.23 30.02 -17.04
N VAL A 250 2.35 29.44 -16.59
CA VAL A 250 3.70 29.98 -16.83
C VAL A 250 4.54 28.95 -17.56
N TRP A 251 4.81 27.80 -16.95
CA TRP A 251 5.73 26.82 -17.52
C TRP A 251 5.27 26.26 -18.87
N LEU A 252 4.02 25.79 -19.00
CA LEU A 252 3.50 25.26 -20.27
C LEU A 252 3.57 26.27 -21.42
N ARG A 253 3.50 27.56 -21.12
CA ARG A 253 3.52 28.63 -22.13
C ARG A 253 4.93 29.07 -22.51
N GLN A 254 5.87 28.98 -21.58
CA GLN A 254 7.25 29.45 -21.75
C GLN A 254 8.22 28.34 -22.15
N SER A 255 7.92 27.09 -21.79
CA SER A 255 8.72 25.93 -22.14
C SER A 255 8.89 25.81 -23.66
N THR A 256 10.13 25.58 -24.08
CA THR A 256 10.49 25.34 -25.48
C THR A 256 10.51 23.85 -25.85
N ALA A 257 10.16 22.96 -24.92
CA ALA A 257 10.21 21.52 -25.15
C ALA A 257 9.10 21.04 -26.07
N VAL A 258 9.45 20.08 -26.93
CA VAL A 258 8.54 19.47 -27.91
C VAL A 258 7.33 18.81 -27.24
N HIS A 259 7.52 18.24 -26.06
CA HIS A 259 6.47 17.67 -25.23
C HIS A 259 6.86 17.78 -23.75
N LYS A 260 5.87 17.79 -22.86
CA LYS A 260 6.04 18.04 -21.44
C LYS A 260 5.34 16.98 -20.61
N HIS A 261 5.87 16.70 -19.42
CA HIS A 261 5.31 15.77 -18.46
C HIS A 261 5.06 16.46 -17.12
N LEU A 262 3.83 16.40 -16.61
CA LEU A 262 3.52 16.76 -15.22
C LEU A 262 3.29 15.47 -14.44
N VAL A 263 4.27 15.13 -13.61
CA VAL A 263 4.28 13.92 -12.80
C VAL A 263 3.72 14.22 -11.42
N LEU A 264 2.70 13.46 -11.02
CA LEU A 264 1.97 13.64 -9.76
C LEU A 264 2.13 12.37 -8.91
N GLU A 265 3.04 12.40 -7.94
CA GLU A 265 3.16 11.33 -6.92
C GLU A 265 2.07 11.48 -5.86
N GLU A 266 1.49 10.36 -5.43
CA GLU A 266 0.40 10.30 -4.44
C GLU A 266 -0.77 11.24 -4.79
N ALA A 267 -1.17 11.21 -6.06
CA ALA A 267 -2.13 12.17 -6.61
C ALA A 267 -3.53 12.11 -5.95
N TRP A 268 -3.85 11.12 -5.12
CA TRP A 268 -5.12 11.09 -4.39
C TRP A 268 -5.31 12.36 -3.54
N GLN A 269 -4.24 12.91 -2.96
CA GLN A 269 -4.31 14.13 -2.15
C GLN A 269 -4.81 15.33 -2.96
N ILE A 270 -4.28 15.52 -4.19
CA ILE A 270 -4.67 16.62 -5.06
C ILE A 270 -6.03 16.39 -5.74
N LEU A 271 -6.38 15.14 -6.00
CA LEU A 271 -7.62 14.75 -6.66
C LEU A 271 -8.83 14.79 -5.71
N LEU A 272 -8.62 14.61 -4.40
CA LEU A 272 -9.67 14.73 -3.38
C LEU A 272 -9.89 16.17 -2.89
N ALA A 273 -8.87 17.02 -2.95
CA ALA A 273 -8.99 18.41 -2.53
C ALA A 273 -9.86 19.24 -3.51
N PRO A 274 -11.01 19.81 -3.08
CA PRO A 274 -11.92 20.52 -3.98
C PRO A 274 -11.28 21.69 -4.73
N ALA A 275 -10.34 22.38 -4.09
CA ALA A 275 -9.66 23.54 -4.65
C ALA A 275 -8.72 23.21 -5.83
N THR A 276 -8.22 21.97 -5.91
CA THR A 276 -7.24 21.53 -6.92
C THR A 276 -7.80 20.51 -7.91
N ALA A 277 -8.82 19.75 -7.53
CA ALA A 277 -9.40 18.70 -8.37
C ALA A 277 -9.94 19.25 -9.71
N GLU A 278 -10.60 20.42 -9.70
CA GLU A 278 -11.12 21.06 -10.92
C GLU A 278 -10.00 21.46 -11.89
N MET A 279 -8.89 21.97 -11.36
CA MET A 279 -7.71 22.33 -12.15
C MET A 279 -7.06 21.09 -12.76
N ILE A 280 -6.86 20.01 -11.98
CA ILE A 280 -6.29 18.77 -12.51
C ILE A 280 -7.21 18.14 -13.56
N GLN A 281 -8.53 18.15 -13.34
CA GLN A 281 -9.49 17.70 -14.34
C GLN A 281 -9.36 18.52 -15.64
N ARG A 282 -9.17 19.84 -15.53
CA ARG A 282 -9.03 20.72 -16.68
C ARG A 282 -7.71 20.47 -17.42
N LEU A 283 -6.62 20.21 -16.70
CA LEU A 283 -5.34 19.80 -17.28
C LEU A 283 -5.46 18.45 -17.99
N LEU A 284 -6.07 17.44 -17.37
CA LEU A 284 -6.33 16.13 -18.00
C LEU A 284 -7.12 16.27 -19.31
N LYS A 285 -8.15 17.12 -19.34
CA LYS A 285 -8.99 17.34 -20.54
C LYS A 285 -8.26 18.11 -21.65
N ASN A 286 -7.37 19.03 -21.29
CA ASN A 286 -6.69 19.93 -22.23
C ASN A 286 -5.24 19.52 -22.55
N SER A 287 -4.74 18.43 -21.95
CA SER A 287 -3.34 18.00 -22.02
C SER A 287 -2.81 17.92 -23.45
N ARG A 288 -3.64 17.42 -24.37
CA ARG A 288 -3.34 17.31 -25.81
C ARG A 288 -3.06 18.64 -26.48
N LYS A 289 -3.91 19.65 -26.22
CA LYS A 289 -3.73 20.99 -26.80
C LYS A 289 -2.50 21.68 -26.21
N ALA A 290 -2.10 21.30 -25.01
CA ALA A 290 -0.97 21.85 -24.30
C ALA A 290 0.37 21.14 -24.59
N GLY A 291 0.38 20.05 -25.38
CA GLY A 291 1.57 19.22 -25.55
C GLY A 291 2.09 18.70 -24.22
N LEU A 292 1.15 18.20 -23.39
CA LEU A 292 1.38 17.77 -22.02
C LEU A 292 0.89 16.32 -21.83
N SER A 293 1.66 15.54 -21.09
CA SER A 293 1.23 14.29 -20.46
C SER A 293 1.11 14.50 -18.96
N LEU A 294 -0.03 14.11 -18.38
CA LEU A 294 -0.13 13.95 -16.93
C LEU A 294 0.21 12.50 -16.58
N ASP A 295 1.26 12.30 -15.81
CA ASP A 295 1.70 11.00 -15.32
C ASP A 295 1.30 10.91 -13.84
N VAL A 296 0.20 10.20 -13.57
CA VAL A 296 -0.40 10.09 -12.23
C VAL A 296 0.08 8.80 -11.56
N LEU A 297 0.71 8.89 -10.39
CA LEU A 297 1.17 7.73 -9.62
C LEU A 297 0.41 7.59 -8.30
N MET A 298 -0.07 6.37 -8.05
CA MET A 298 -0.86 6.04 -6.86
C MET A 298 -0.60 4.60 -6.41
N HIS A 299 -0.85 4.30 -5.13
CA HIS A 299 -0.77 2.93 -4.62
C HIS A 299 -1.99 2.11 -4.98
N THR A 300 -3.17 2.65 -4.70
CA THR A 300 -4.45 2.01 -5.02
C THR A 300 -5.40 3.02 -5.66
N LEU A 301 -6.36 2.51 -6.41
CA LEU A 301 -7.47 3.31 -6.92
C LEU A 301 -8.50 3.60 -5.81
N SER A 302 -8.61 2.71 -4.82
CA SER A 302 -9.47 2.89 -3.63
C SER A 302 -9.13 4.14 -2.82
N ASP A 303 -7.88 4.64 -2.88
CA ASP A 303 -7.47 5.90 -2.24
C ASP A 303 -8.24 7.13 -2.76
N LEU A 304 -8.86 7.06 -3.94
CA LEU A 304 -9.72 8.13 -4.48
C LEU A 304 -11.14 8.12 -3.92
N GLY A 305 -11.51 7.10 -3.14
CA GLY A 305 -12.89 6.86 -2.73
C GLY A 305 -13.84 6.69 -3.93
N ASP A 306 -15.12 6.97 -3.70
CA ASP A 306 -16.14 6.93 -4.74
C ASP A 306 -16.45 8.33 -5.31
N GLY A 307 -16.76 8.39 -6.61
CA GLY A 307 -17.25 9.60 -7.27
C GLY A 307 -16.26 10.24 -8.25
N LYS A 308 -16.32 11.57 -8.37
CA LYS A 308 -15.66 12.32 -9.45
C LYS A 308 -14.15 12.11 -9.53
N ALA A 309 -13.46 11.98 -8.40
CA ALA A 309 -12.01 11.78 -8.36
C ALA A 309 -11.62 10.46 -9.04
N ARG A 310 -12.35 9.38 -8.74
CA ARG A 310 -12.18 8.06 -9.38
C ARG A 310 -12.54 8.07 -10.86
N ASP A 311 -13.51 8.89 -11.28
CA ASP A 311 -13.81 9.07 -12.70
C ASP A 311 -12.68 9.76 -13.48
N LEU A 312 -11.81 10.54 -12.83
CA LEU A 312 -10.65 11.16 -13.49
C LEU A 312 -9.63 10.13 -13.96
N ALA A 313 -9.51 8.99 -13.29
CA ALA A 313 -8.65 7.89 -13.73
C ALA A 313 -9.07 7.35 -15.12
N ARG A 314 -10.34 7.51 -15.53
CA ARG A 314 -10.82 7.15 -16.88
C ARG A 314 -10.30 8.09 -17.98
N LEU A 315 -9.78 9.26 -17.62
CA LEU A 315 -9.17 10.19 -18.58
C LEU A 315 -7.72 9.81 -18.93
N CYS A 316 -7.17 8.80 -18.26
CA CYS A 316 -5.89 8.19 -18.60
C CYS A 316 -6.12 7.03 -19.57
N GLU A 317 -5.65 7.18 -20.81
CA GLU A 317 -5.72 6.14 -21.85
C GLU A 317 -4.59 5.11 -21.71
N ILE A 318 -3.56 5.46 -20.94
CA ILE A 318 -2.45 4.57 -20.60
C ILE A 318 -2.58 4.21 -19.13
N ALA A 319 -2.48 2.92 -18.83
CA ALA A 319 -2.33 2.46 -17.46
C ALA A 319 -1.22 1.41 -17.37
N HIS A 320 -0.39 1.48 -16.33
CA HIS A 320 0.46 0.37 -15.94
C HIS A 320 0.18 -0.01 -14.49
N VAL A 321 -0.31 -1.22 -14.30
CA VAL A 321 -0.83 -1.73 -13.04
C VAL A 321 0.12 -2.82 -12.55
N GLY A 322 0.97 -2.49 -11.59
CA GLY A 322 1.81 -3.43 -10.87
C GLY A 322 1.01 -4.28 -9.88
N ARG A 323 1.71 -4.99 -9.00
CA ARG A 323 1.07 -5.89 -8.04
C ARG A 323 0.09 -5.17 -7.11
N LEU A 324 -1.15 -5.66 -7.04
CA LEU A 324 -2.22 -5.21 -6.14
C LEU A 324 -2.92 -6.43 -5.50
N ASN A 325 -3.64 -6.25 -4.40
CA ASN A 325 -4.45 -7.32 -3.83
C ASN A 325 -5.64 -7.69 -4.77
N ARG A 326 -6.33 -8.81 -4.51
CA ARG A 326 -7.41 -9.30 -5.39
C ARG A 326 -8.59 -8.33 -5.51
N GLU A 327 -8.98 -7.70 -4.40
CA GLU A 327 -10.12 -6.77 -4.38
C GLU A 327 -9.81 -5.52 -5.22
N GLU A 328 -8.62 -4.98 -5.03
CA GLU A 328 -8.14 -3.81 -5.75
C GLU A 328 -7.93 -4.12 -7.24
N ALA A 329 -7.40 -5.31 -7.58
CA ALA A 329 -7.30 -5.76 -8.96
C ALA A 329 -8.67 -5.81 -9.65
N ALA A 330 -9.70 -6.30 -8.96
CA ALA A 330 -11.07 -6.33 -9.50
C ALA A 330 -11.64 -4.92 -9.71
N ILE A 331 -11.40 -4.02 -8.76
CA ILE A 331 -11.76 -2.59 -8.84
C ILE A 331 -11.13 -1.92 -10.05
N VAL A 332 -9.81 -2.08 -10.22
CA VAL A 332 -9.05 -1.51 -11.32
C VAL A 332 -9.48 -2.12 -12.64
N GLY A 333 -9.67 -3.44 -12.68
CA GLY A 333 -10.15 -4.16 -13.85
C GLY A 333 -11.50 -3.65 -14.34
N ALA A 334 -12.46 -3.46 -13.42
CA ALA A 334 -13.77 -2.91 -13.74
C ALA A 334 -13.72 -1.46 -14.20
N LEU A 335 -12.85 -0.62 -13.60
CA LEU A 335 -12.71 0.78 -14.00
C LEU A 335 -12.08 0.91 -15.40
N LEU A 336 -10.95 0.23 -15.61
CA LEU A 336 -10.13 0.36 -16.81
C LEU A 336 -10.57 -0.55 -17.96
N GLY A 337 -11.55 -1.44 -17.74
CA GLY A 337 -12.01 -2.38 -18.76
C GLY A 337 -10.96 -3.45 -19.08
N LEU A 338 -10.21 -3.92 -18.08
CA LEU A 338 -9.20 -4.95 -18.29
C LEU A 338 -9.87 -6.32 -18.52
N PRO A 339 -9.31 -7.17 -19.40
CA PRO A 339 -9.80 -8.52 -19.59
C PRO A 339 -9.56 -9.37 -18.33
N ALA A 340 -10.44 -10.35 -18.09
CA ALA A 340 -10.42 -11.19 -16.88
C ALA A 340 -9.05 -11.83 -16.61
N TRP A 341 -8.38 -12.34 -17.65
CA TRP A 341 -7.05 -12.94 -17.52
C TRP A 341 -6.00 -11.95 -17.00
N ALA A 342 -6.10 -10.67 -17.34
CA ALA A 342 -5.16 -9.65 -16.89
C ALA A 342 -5.43 -9.30 -15.42
N VAL A 343 -6.71 -9.18 -15.04
CA VAL A 343 -7.14 -8.96 -13.65
C VAL A 343 -6.67 -10.09 -12.74
N GLU A 344 -6.81 -11.34 -13.18
CA GLU A 344 -6.35 -12.53 -12.44
C GLU A 344 -4.83 -12.54 -12.21
N LYS A 345 -4.05 -11.91 -13.10
CA LYS A 345 -2.59 -11.88 -13.01
C LYS A 345 -2.05 -10.80 -12.10
N ILE A 346 -2.76 -9.67 -11.93
CA ILE A 346 -2.31 -8.53 -11.11
C ILE A 346 -1.78 -8.95 -9.72
N PRO A 347 -2.45 -9.83 -8.95
CA PRO A 347 -1.98 -10.20 -7.60
C PRO A 347 -0.68 -11.00 -7.55
N THR A 348 -0.28 -11.62 -8.67
CA THR A 348 0.89 -12.50 -8.75
C THR A 348 2.06 -11.87 -9.49
N LEU A 349 1.97 -10.60 -9.89
CA LEU A 349 3.04 -9.91 -10.61
C LEU A 349 4.28 -9.74 -9.73
N ASP A 350 5.46 -10.01 -10.30
CA ASP A 350 6.73 -9.72 -9.64
C ASP A 350 7.06 -8.21 -9.70
N PRO A 351 7.94 -7.70 -8.82
CA PRO A 351 8.45 -6.34 -8.92
C PRO A 351 8.97 -6.00 -10.32
N GLY A 352 8.52 -4.87 -10.87
CA GLY A 352 8.86 -4.41 -12.22
C GLY A 352 7.99 -5.02 -13.34
N GLN A 353 7.11 -5.97 -13.04
CA GLN A 353 6.05 -6.44 -13.94
C GLN A 353 4.78 -5.62 -13.73
N ALA A 354 4.12 -5.25 -14.82
CA ALA A 354 2.84 -4.57 -14.78
C ALA A 354 1.93 -5.05 -15.90
N VAL A 355 0.62 -5.06 -15.65
CA VAL A 355 -0.39 -5.08 -16.71
C VAL A 355 -0.40 -3.69 -17.35
N TRP A 356 -0.07 -3.62 -18.63
CA TRP A 356 -0.12 -2.42 -19.43
C TRP A 356 -1.41 -2.38 -20.24
N LYS A 357 -2.15 -1.29 -20.14
CA LYS A 357 -3.24 -0.93 -21.06
C LYS A 357 -2.82 0.30 -21.85
N VAL A 358 -2.96 0.27 -23.16
CA VAL A 358 -2.65 1.40 -24.05
C VAL A 358 -3.79 1.63 -25.03
N GLY A 359 -4.44 2.78 -24.93
CA GLY A 359 -5.63 3.06 -25.72
C GLY A 359 -6.78 2.10 -25.38
N PRO A 360 -7.77 1.92 -26.26
CA PRO A 360 -8.99 1.18 -25.92
C PRO A 360 -8.77 -0.33 -25.75
N ASP A 361 -7.97 -0.95 -26.62
CA ASP A 361 -8.00 -2.42 -26.80
C ASP A 361 -6.70 -3.15 -26.43
N TYR A 362 -5.55 -2.47 -26.41
CA TYR A 362 -4.28 -3.15 -26.16
C TYR A 362 -4.07 -3.40 -24.66
N VAL A 363 -3.91 -4.67 -24.29
CA VAL A 363 -3.54 -5.11 -22.95
C VAL A 363 -2.45 -6.18 -23.02
N ASP A 364 -1.38 -6.00 -22.24
CA ASP A 364 -0.24 -6.93 -22.15
C ASP A 364 0.34 -6.96 -20.73
N ILE A 365 1.15 -7.95 -20.39
CA ILE A 365 1.99 -7.96 -19.18
C ILE A 365 3.41 -7.65 -19.62
N VAL A 366 3.96 -6.52 -19.15
CA VAL A 366 5.30 -6.08 -19.53
C VAL A 366 6.20 -6.10 -18.30
N GLN A 367 7.36 -6.74 -18.45
CA GLN A 367 8.48 -6.60 -17.53
C GLN A 367 9.27 -5.35 -17.92
N THR A 368 9.34 -4.37 -17.03
CA THR A 368 10.22 -3.20 -17.19
C THR A 368 11.67 -3.67 -17.19
N VAL A 369 12.44 -3.24 -18.18
CA VAL A 369 13.86 -3.55 -18.32
C VAL A 369 14.64 -2.25 -18.13
N ILE A 370 15.54 -2.26 -17.15
CA ILE A 370 16.35 -1.09 -16.74
C ILE A 370 17.84 -1.42 -16.88
N SER A 371 18.64 -0.40 -17.21
CA SER A 371 20.10 -0.50 -17.16
C SER A 371 20.61 -0.48 -15.72
N GLU A 372 21.88 -0.82 -15.49
CA GLU A 372 22.51 -0.71 -14.18
C GLU A 372 22.50 0.74 -13.65
N GLU A 373 22.72 1.71 -14.53
CA GLU A 373 22.65 3.14 -14.20
C GLU A 373 21.23 3.55 -13.77
N GLU A 374 20.21 3.11 -14.51
CA GLU A 374 18.81 3.38 -14.17
C GLU A 374 18.42 2.70 -12.86
N ALA A 375 18.89 1.47 -12.62
CA ALA A 375 18.68 0.78 -11.35
C ALA A 375 19.29 1.56 -10.18
N ALA A 376 20.48 2.14 -10.33
CA ALA A 376 21.11 2.96 -9.31
C ALA A 376 20.36 4.28 -9.05
N LEU A 377 19.85 4.93 -10.10
CA LEU A 377 19.12 6.20 -9.99
C LEU A 377 17.68 6.05 -9.48
N THR A 378 17.10 4.87 -9.61
CA THR A 378 15.69 4.60 -9.28
C THR A 378 15.50 3.70 -8.06
N ASP A 379 16.58 3.37 -7.36
CA ASP A 379 16.56 2.54 -6.17
C ASP A 379 15.95 3.26 -4.97
N THR A 380 14.70 2.90 -4.64
CA THR A 380 13.95 3.42 -3.49
C THR A 380 13.90 2.41 -2.33
N SER A 381 14.72 1.36 -2.36
CA SER A 381 14.72 0.30 -1.32
C SER A 381 16.08 0.15 -0.64
N SER A 382 16.95 1.14 -0.81
CA SER A 382 18.33 1.11 -0.32
C SER A 382 18.39 0.97 1.20
N ARG A 383 17.47 1.58 1.96
CA ARG A 383 17.37 1.46 3.43
C ARG A 383 17.02 0.06 3.90
N ARG A 384 16.00 -0.56 3.30
CA ARG A 384 15.63 -1.94 3.64
C ARG A 384 16.79 -2.88 3.36
N ARG A 385 17.47 -2.71 2.21
CA ARG A 385 18.66 -3.51 1.90
C ARG A 385 19.82 -3.25 2.84
N LYS A 386 20.11 -1.99 3.19
CA LYS A 386 21.13 -1.64 4.19
C LYS A 386 20.80 -2.20 5.58
N ALA A 387 19.53 -2.18 6.00
CA ALA A 387 19.11 -2.79 7.25
C ALA A 387 19.23 -4.32 7.21
N GLN A 388 18.84 -4.95 6.10
CA GLN A 388 19.03 -6.39 5.89
C GLN A 388 20.51 -6.77 5.83
N GLN A 389 21.36 -5.94 5.21
CA GLN A 389 22.80 -6.12 5.15
C GLN A 389 23.46 -5.86 6.51
N ALA A 390 23.00 -4.88 7.29
CA ALA A 390 23.49 -4.64 8.64
C ALA A 390 23.14 -5.81 9.57
N LEU A 391 21.92 -6.35 9.46
CA LEU A 391 21.51 -7.56 10.18
C LEU A 391 22.29 -8.80 9.71
N ALA A 392 22.59 -8.92 8.42
CA ALA A 392 23.42 -10.01 7.89
C ALA A 392 24.90 -9.87 8.31
N VAL A 393 25.42 -8.66 8.37
CA VAL A 393 26.78 -8.36 8.84
C VAL A 393 26.88 -8.57 10.35
N GLU A 394 25.88 -8.18 11.15
CA GLU A 394 25.81 -8.52 12.59
C GLU A 394 25.80 -10.04 12.81
N GLN A 395 25.11 -10.80 11.95
CA GLN A 395 25.16 -12.26 11.96
C GLN A 395 26.55 -12.80 11.59
N ASP A 396 27.25 -12.21 10.61
CA ASP A 396 28.63 -12.59 10.23
C ASP A 396 29.70 -12.15 11.25
N THR A 397 29.54 -10.99 11.93
CA THR A 397 30.46 -10.55 13.00
C THR A 397 30.23 -11.30 14.30
N THR A 398 29.04 -11.85 14.57
CA THR A 398 28.87 -12.83 15.67
C THR A 398 29.56 -14.18 15.42
N VAL A 399 30.03 -14.43 14.18
CA VAL A 399 30.74 -15.65 13.78
C VAL A 399 32.26 -15.44 13.71
N SER A 400 32.78 -14.24 13.99
CA SER A 400 34.19 -13.90 13.73
C SER A 400 34.95 -13.32 14.95
N GLU A 401 35.34 -14.19 15.89
CA GLU A 401 36.46 -14.05 16.87
C GLU A 401 36.62 -15.47 17.51
N GLU A 402 37.73 -16.23 17.48
CA GLU A 402 39.18 -15.97 17.39
C GLU A 402 39.95 -17.16 16.73
N PRO A 403 41.20 -16.94 16.25
CA PRO A 403 42.05 -17.95 15.61
C PRO A 403 42.87 -18.77 16.62
N VAL A 404 42.92 -20.10 16.46
CA VAL A 404 43.82 -20.95 17.26
C VAL A 404 45.06 -21.33 16.45
N THR A 405 46.15 -20.63 16.73
CA THR A 405 47.52 -21.10 16.52
C THR A 405 47.85 -22.21 17.51
N VAL A 406 48.25 -23.40 17.05
CA VAL A 406 49.13 -24.27 17.83
C VAL A 406 50.22 -24.87 16.93
N THR A 407 51.43 -24.70 17.47
CA THR A 407 52.77 -25.01 17.02
C THR A 407 53.08 -26.48 16.82
N SER A 408 54.05 -26.70 15.93
CA SER A 408 54.72 -27.95 15.57
C SER A 408 55.48 -28.63 16.71
N GLU A 409 55.47 -29.95 16.70
CA GLU A 409 56.55 -30.90 17.02
C GLU A 409 55.98 -32.28 16.60
N GLY A 410 56.56 -33.15 15.79
CA GLY A 410 57.94 -33.42 15.39
C GLY A 410 58.03 -34.96 15.29
N THR A 411 58.82 -35.48 14.33
CA THR A 411 59.04 -36.89 13.92
C THR A 411 58.10 -37.39 12.81
N GLY A 412 58.55 -37.94 11.68
CA GLY A 412 59.88 -38.19 11.15
C GLY A 412 59.79 -39.20 10.00
N VAL A 413 60.64 -39.02 8.98
CA VAL A 413 61.13 -40.01 7.99
C VAL A 413 60.31 -40.24 6.71
N ASP A 414 60.77 -39.52 5.67
CA ASP A 414 61.29 -39.93 4.34
C ASP A 414 60.57 -40.90 3.37
N ALA A 415 60.45 -40.39 2.13
CA ALA A 415 60.54 -41.01 0.79
C ALA A 415 59.47 -42.06 0.42
N ASP A 416 58.89 -42.14 -0.78
CA ASP A 416 59.41 -41.97 -2.15
C ASP A 416 58.19 -41.87 -3.13
N PRO A 417 58.32 -41.33 -4.36
CA PRO A 417 57.22 -41.12 -5.30
C PRO A 417 57.25 -42.09 -6.49
N SER A 418 56.12 -42.73 -6.85
CA SER A 418 55.92 -43.30 -8.21
C SER A 418 54.55 -43.98 -8.42
N GLU A 419 54.02 -43.77 -9.63
CA GLU A 419 53.30 -44.73 -10.50
C GLU A 419 51.80 -45.03 -10.32
N ASP A 420 51.02 -44.52 -11.29
CA ASP A 420 50.16 -45.23 -12.25
C ASP A 420 49.68 -46.66 -11.93
N LEU A 421 48.36 -46.90 -12.09
CA LEU A 421 47.73 -47.81 -13.07
C LEU A 421 46.28 -48.23 -12.70
N HIS A 422 45.40 -48.01 -13.67
CA HIS A 422 44.16 -48.72 -14.06
C HIS A 422 43.41 -49.75 -13.15
N ALA A 423 42.08 -49.58 -13.17
CA ALA A 423 40.88 -50.36 -12.74
C ALA A 423 40.90 -51.91 -13.03
N PRO A 424 39.92 -52.80 -12.65
CA PRO A 424 38.45 -52.58 -12.44
C PRO A 424 37.65 -53.57 -11.49
N PHE A 425 36.29 -53.49 -11.50
CA PHE A 425 35.25 -54.46 -10.98
C PHE A 425 35.11 -54.65 -9.43
N MET A 426 33.99 -54.97 -8.77
CA MET A 426 32.51 -54.96 -8.97
C MET A 426 31.85 -55.35 -7.61
N ALA A 427 30.59 -54.93 -7.43
CA ALA A 427 29.49 -55.48 -6.60
C ALA A 427 29.71 -55.91 -5.13
N ALA A 428 28.96 -55.25 -4.23
CA ALA A 428 28.35 -55.90 -3.07
C ALA A 428 26.89 -55.45 -2.97
N ASP A 429 25.98 -56.43 -3.01
CA ASP A 429 24.56 -56.30 -2.70
C ASP A 429 24.37 -55.82 -1.26
N ASP A 430 23.71 -54.69 -1.08
CA ASP A 430 22.95 -54.39 0.13
C ASP A 430 21.52 -54.06 -0.32
N ALA A 431 20.69 -55.10 -0.40
CA ALA A 431 19.25 -54.96 -0.50
C ALA A 431 18.74 -54.44 0.86
N TRP A 432 18.22 -53.22 0.88
CA TRP A 432 17.67 -52.60 2.09
C TRP A 432 16.31 -53.22 2.44
N ASP A 433 16.24 -53.84 3.62
CA ASP A 433 15.06 -54.50 4.19
C ASP A 433 14.31 -53.52 5.11
N TRP A 434 13.09 -53.12 4.71
CA TRP A 434 12.29 -52.10 5.37
C TRP A 434 11.47 -52.59 6.58
N GLU A 435 11.54 -53.87 6.97
CA GLU A 435 10.69 -54.43 8.05
C GLU A 435 11.31 -54.44 9.46
N THR A 436 12.52 -53.88 9.68
CA THR A 436 13.16 -53.88 11.02
C THR A 436 13.62 -52.50 11.50
N LEU A 437 12.77 -51.80 12.24
CA LEU A 437 13.10 -50.56 12.98
C LEU A 437 13.29 -50.83 14.49
N PRO A 438 14.26 -50.17 15.16
CA PRO A 438 14.39 -50.25 16.62
C PRO A 438 13.25 -49.48 17.34
N PRO A 439 12.86 -49.92 18.55
CA PRO A 439 11.60 -49.53 19.17
C PRO A 439 11.79 -48.25 20.00
N ASN A 440 11.54 -47.08 19.41
CA ASN A 440 11.29 -45.85 20.16
C ASN A 440 10.35 -44.95 19.35
N VAL A 441 9.06 -45.27 19.41
CA VAL A 441 7.96 -44.53 18.77
C VAL A 441 6.96 -44.11 19.84
N ILE A 442 6.78 -42.80 20.03
CA ILE A 442 5.53 -42.18 20.53
C ILE A 442 5.46 -40.79 19.85
N GLY A 443 4.54 -40.44 18.96
CA GLY A 443 3.39 -41.15 18.40
C GLY A 443 3.18 -40.77 16.93
N VAL A 444 2.73 -41.76 16.15
CA VAL A 444 2.46 -41.67 14.72
C VAL A 444 1.00 -41.27 14.49
N PRO A 445 0.70 -40.28 13.64
CA PRO A 445 -0.55 -40.24 12.90
C PRO A 445 -0.37 -40.97 11.57
N GLU A 446 -0.97 -42.16 11.51
CA GLU A 446 -1.49 -42.91 10.35
C GLU A 446 -0.82 -42.78 8.95
N HIS A 447 -0.09 -43.83 8.56
CA HIS A 447 0.15 -44.39 7.20
C HIS A 447 0.47 -43.40 6.05
N PHE A 448 1.76 -43.12 5.83
CA PHE A 448 2.26 -42.72 4.51
C PHE A 448 2.32 -43.95 3.57
N ASP A 449 1.84 -43.83 2.34
CA ASP A 449 1.88 -44.91 1.33
C ASP A 449 3.28 -44.98 0.66
N LEU A 450 4.27 -45.45 1.43
CA LEU A 450 5.69 -45.52 1.04
C LEU A 450 5.93 -46.25 -0.29
N ALA A 451 5.07 -47.21 -0.65
CA ALA A 451 5.15 -47.96 -1.90
C ALA A 451 5.06 -47.07 -3.14
N ARG A 452 4.33 -45.94 -3.06
CA ARG A 452 4.20 -44.99 -4.18
C ARG A 452 5.52 -44.27 -4.48
N HIS A 453 6.21 -43.81 -3.44
CA HIS A 453 7.50 -43.12 -3.57
C HIS A 453 8.60 -44.08 -4.06
N GLU A 454 8.62 -45.31 -3.53
CA GLU A 454 9.56 -46.35 -3.93
C GLU A 454 9.42 -46.71 -5.42
N SER A 455 8.19 -46.83 -5.93
CA SER A 455 7.96 -47.12 -7.35
C SER A 455 8.53 -46.05 -8.30
N VAL A 456 8.49 -44.78 -7.87
CA VAL A 456 9.04 -43.64 -8.62
C VAL A 456 10.56 -43.66 -8.60
N LEU A 457 11.17 -43.91 -7.43
CA LEU A 457 12.62 -43.98 -7.30
C LEU A 457 13.19 -45.18 -8.05
N GLN A 458 12.52 -46.33 -8.02
CA GLN A 458 12.91 -47.51 -8.78
C GLN A 458 12.89 -47.24 -10.30
N ALA A 459 11.86 -46.54 -10.80
CA ALA A 459 11.82 -46.13 -12.21
C ALA A 459 12.99 -45.20 -12.57
N ALA A 460 13.40 -44.31 -11.67
CA ALA A 460 14.57 -43.46 -11.87
C ALA A 460 15.88 -44.25 -11.83
N MET A 461 16.03 -45.22 -10.92
CA MET A 461 17.19 -46.11 -10.85
C MET A 461 17.34 -46.99 -12.09
N ASP A 462 16.22 -47.39 -12.70
CA ASP A 462 16.19 -48.11 -13.99
C ASP A 462 16.53 -47.20 -15.20
N GLY A 463 16.84 -45.92 -14.98
CA GLY A 463 17.14 -44.93 -16.01
C GLY A 463 15.92 -44.37 -16.75
N ARG A 464 14.70 -44.61 -16.24
CA ARG A 464 13.43 -44.14 -16.82
C ARG A 464 12.99 -42.82 -16.19
N PHE A 465 13.83 -41.79 -16.32
CA PHE A 465 13.64 -40.50 -15.62
C PHE A 465 12.38 -39.74 -16.03
N ASP A 466 12.01 -39.75 -17.31
CA ASP A 466 10.78 -39.10 -17.80
C ASP A 466 9.53 -39.76 -17.20
N GLU A 467 9.55 -41.07 -17.03
CA GLU A 467 8.47 -41.85 -16.42
C GLU A 467 8.39 -41.58 -14.91
N ALA A 468 9.53 -41.61 -14.22
CA ALA A 468 9.62 -41.27 -12.80
C ALA A 468 9.12 -39.84 -12.52
N ALA A 469 9.51 -38.85 -13.33
CA ALA A 469 9.08 -37.47 -13.17
C ALA A 469 7.57 -37.29 -13.40
N GLN A 470 6.99 -37.99 -14.39
CA GLN A 470 5.56 -37.95 -14.65
C GLN A 470 4.74 -38.63 -13.56
N LEU A 471 5.20 -39.80 -13.08
CA LEU A 471 4.56 -40.51 -11.97
C LEU A 471 4.61 -39.68 -10.68
N ALA A 472 5.76 -39.08 -10.35
CA ALA A 472 5.91 -38.22 -9.19
C ALA A 472 4.95 -37.03 -9.23
N ALA A 473 4.85 -36.34 -10.38
CA ALA A 473 3.96 -35.18 -10.52
C ALA A 473 2.47 -35.54 -10.46
N LEU A 474 2.10 -36.75 -10.94
CA LEU A 474 0.72 -37.23 -10.91
C LEU A 474 0.29 -37.55 -9.47
N LEU A 475 1.12 -38.28 -8.74
CA LEU A 475 0.85 -38.69 -7.36
C LEU A 475 0.95 -37.51 -6.38
N GLU A 476 1.88 -36.58 -6.60
CA GLU A 476 1.95 -35.29 -5.89
C GLU A 476 0.62 -34.52 -6.00
N ARG A 477 0.04 -34.48 -7.20
CA ARG A 477 -1.23 -33.78 -7.43
C ARG A 477 -2.41 -34.48 -6.76
N GLU A 478 -2.40 -35.81 -6.69
CA GLU A 478 -3.40 -36.59 -5.98
C GLU A 478 -3.36 -36.29 -4.47
N ASP A 479 -2.16 -36.23 -3.89
CA ASP A 479 -1.98 -35.94 -2.46
C ASP A 479 -2.23 -34.46 -2.12
N ILE A 480 -1.86 -33.51 -2.98
CA ILE A 480 -2.22 -32.10 -2.80
C ILE A 480 -3.74 -31.91 -2.83
N ASN A 481 -4.45 -32.61 -3.71
CA ASN A 481 -5.91 -32.53 -3.77
C ASN A 481 -6.59 -33.11 -2.53
N THR A 482 -5.98 -34.13 -1.91
CA THR A 482 -6.55 -34.85 -0.78
C THR A 482 -6.19 -34.23 0.57
N HIS A 483 -4.94 -33.78 0.73
CA HIS A 483 -4.36 -33.35 2.00
C HIS A 483 -3.97 -31.87 2.03
N GLY A 484 -3.91 -31.21 0.87
CA GLY A 484 -3.56 -29.79 0.74
C GLY A 484 -2.08 -29.56 0.40
N ILE A 485 -1.78 -28.36 -0.12
CA ILE A 485 -0.48 -28.03 -0.74
C ILE A 485 0.70 -27.95 0.23
N ASN A 486 0.45 -27.73 1.53
CA ASN A 486 1.46 -27.69 2.58
C ASN A 486 1.38 -28.94 3.50
N SER A 487 0.76 -30.02 3.02
CA SER A 487 0.66 -31.26 3.81
C SER A 487 2.00 -31.99 3.87
N PRO A 488 2.25 -32.80 4.92
CA PRO A 488 3.41 -33.69 4.97
C PRO A 488 3.52 -34.60 3.73
N GLN A 489 2.38 -35.02 3.17
CA GLN A 489 2.30 -35.84 1.95
C GLN A 489 2.79 -35.07 0.72
N ALA A 490 2.37 -33.81 0.55
CA ALA A 490 2.86 -32.95 -0.54
C ALA A 490 4.37 -32.64 -0.42
N LEU A 491 4.88 -32.46 0.80
CA LEU A 491 6.31 -32.24 1.04
C LEU A 491 7.17 -33.47 0.72
N ALA A 492 6.67 -34.68 1.02
CA ALA A 492 7.36 -35.94 0.70
C ALA A 492 7.61 -36.09 -0.81
N TRP A 493 6.67 -35.64 -1.65
CA TRP A 493 6.80 -35.69 -3.11
C TRP A 493 7.87 -34.73 -3.66
N LEU A 494 8.06 -33.57 -3.02
CA LEU A 494 9.14 -32.64 -3.40
C LEU A 494 10.53 -33.27 -3.13
N GLU A 495 10.67 -34.02 -2.04
CA GLU A 495 11.92 -34.73 -1.74
C GLU A 495 12.16 -35.91 -2.69
N THR A 496 11.11 -36.69 -3.01
CA THR A 496 11.22 -37.74 -4.04
C THR A 496 11.65 -37.17 -5.39
N ARG A 497 11.13 -36.01 -5.79
CA ARG A 497 11.54 -35.34 -7.03
C ARG A 497 12.97 -34.78 -6.95
N ALA A 498 13.43 -34.36 -5.77
CA ALA A 498 14.83 -33.98 -5.57
C ALA A 498 15.77 -35.18 -5.76
N GLN A 499 15.40 -36.35 -5.23
CA GLN A 499 16.16 -37.60 -5.42
C GLN A 499 16.15 -38.08 -6.88
N VAL A 500 15.02 -37.97 -7.58
CA VAL A 500 14.97 -38.25 -9.03
C VAL A 500 15.87 -37.30 -9.81
N ALA A 501 15.93 -36.01 -9.43
CA ALA A 501 16.82 -35.03 -10.06
C ALA A 501 18.31 -35.34 -9.78
N ASP A 502 18.65 -35.80 -8.58
CA ASP A 502 20.01 -36.27 -8.26
C ASP A 502 20.39 -37.50 -9.10
N LEU A 503 19.49 -38.49 -9.22
CA LEU A 503 19.71 -39.68 -10.06
C LEU A 503 19.82 -39.34 -11.55
N HIS A 504 19.14 -38.29 -12.01
CA HIS A 504 19.22 -37.76 -13.38
C HIS A 504 20.47 -36.90 -13.62
N GLY A 505 21.24 -36.56 -12.58
CA GLY A 505 22.43 -35.73 -12.67
C GLY A 505 22.17 -34.22 -12.79
N ASP A 506 21.03 -33.73 -12.27
CA ASP A 506 20.71 -32.30 -12.16
C ASP A 506 20.70 -31.83 -10.68
N PRO A 507 21.89 -31.61 -10.08
CA PRO A 507 22.01 -31.20 -8.69
C PRO A 507 21.46 -29.78 -8.44
N GLY A 508 21.39 -28.94 -9.49
CA GLY A 508 20.83 -27.60 -9.40
C GLY A 508 19.32 -27.62 -9.20
N GLN A 509 18.62 -28.53 -9.89
CA GLN A 509 17.20 -28.76 -9.69
C GLN A 509 16.92 -29.42 -8.33
N ALA A 510 17.73 -30.40 -7.91
CA ALA A 510 17.58 -31.05 -6.61
C ALA A 510 17.71 -30.05 -5.45
N MET A 511 18.72 -29.16 -5.51
CA MET A 511 18.95 -28.10 -4.52
C MET A 511 17.75 -27.14 -4.41
N ARG A 512 17.15 -26.76 -5.53
CA ARG A 512 15.97 -25.86 -5.55
C ARG A 512 14.74 -26.52 -4.93
N LEU A 513 14.54 -27.82 -5.16
CA LEU A 513 13.42 -28.57 -4.59
C LEU A 513 13.59 -28.71 -3.08
N ARG A 514 14.78 -29.07 -2.59
CA ARG A 514 15.09 -29.12 -1.15
C ARG A 514 14.98 -27.76 -0.46
N ALA A 515 15.44 -26.69 -1.11
CA ALA A 515 15.26 -25.33 -0.62
C ALA A 515 13.78 -24.92 -0.56
N THR A 516 12.93 -25.49 -1.42
CA THR A 516 11.47 -25.27 -1.38
C THR A 516 10.85 -25.99 -0.19
N VAL A 517 11.24 -27.24 0.06
CA VAL A 517 10.82 -28.02 1.25
C VAL A 517 11.22 -27.28 2.53
N ALA A 518 12.46 -26.81 2.64
CA ALA A 518 12.95 -26.06 3.80
C ALA A 518 12.19 -24.74 4.05
N ARG A 519 11.70 -24.08 2.99
CA ARG A 519 10.92 -22.84 3.10
C ARG A 519 9.46 -23.08 3.47
N MET A 520 8.94 -24.29 3.27
CA MET A 520 7.56 -24.68 3.56
C MET A 520 7.39 -25.27 4.97
N GLY A 521 8.42 -25.16 5.82
CA GLY A 521 8.57 -25.82 7.12
C GLY A 521 7.31 -25.98 7.96
N ASN A 522 7.06 -27.23 8.33
CA ASN A 522 6.27 -27.65 9.49
C ASN A 522 7.29 -28.18 10.52
N ASP A 523 7.26 -27.69 11.77
CA ASP A 523 8.26 -27.93 12.82
C ASP A 523 8.36 -29.40 13.33
N ASP A 524 7.76 -30.38 12.63
CA ASP A 524 7.72 -31.80 13.02
C ASP A 524 8.67 -32.70 12.18
N ALA A 525 9.66 -32.13 11.49
CA ALA A 525 10.66 -32.89 10.72
C ALA A 525 11.94 -33.21 11.50
N GLU A 526 11.89 -33.22 12.84
CA GLU A 526 13.05 -33.52 13.71
C GLU A 526 13.52 -34.99 13.72
N TRP A 527 12.90 -35.89 12.93
CA TRP A 527 13.30 -37.29 12.85
C TRP A 527 14.48 -37.57 11.88
N PHE A 528 14.85 -36.63 11.01
CA PHE A 528 15.89 -36.87 9.98
C PHE A 528 17.27 -36.26 10.29
N GLU A 529 17.44 -35.51 11.39
CA GLU A 529 18.74 -34.93 11.77
C GLU A 529 19.67 -35.88 12.55
N LYS A 530 19.37 -37.19 12.65
CA LYS A 530 20.25 -38.15 13.32
C LYS A 530 20.71 -39.28 12.40
N ASN A 531 21.79 -38.99 11.69
CA ASN A 531 22.88 -39.95 11.49
C ASN A 531 24.21 -39.21 11.61
N GLY A 532 24.76 -39.27 12.82
CA GLY A 532 26.02 -38.63 13.19
C GLY A 532 26.18 -38.66 14.70
N ASP A 533 26.72 -39.76 15.22
CA ASP A 533 27.14 -39.90 16.61
C ASP A 533 27.98 -38.69 17.08
N SER A 534 27.54 -37.99 18.13
CA SER A 534 28.16 -38.18 19.45
C SER A 534 27.64 -37.18 20.49
N THR A 535 27.54 -37.71 21.69
CA THR A 535 27.17 -37.14 22.98
C THR A 535 27.78 -35.77 23.32
N SER A 536 26.94 -34.79 23.69
CA SER A 536 27.35 -33.60 24.44
C SER A 536 26.91 -33.69 25.91
N PRO A 537 27.81 -33.53 26.89
CA PRO A 537 27.44 -33.23 28.27
C PRO A 537 27.44 -31.72 28.52
N ALA A 538 26.38 -31.24 29.18
CA ALA A 538 26.24 -29.90 29.76
C ALA A 538 27.36 -29.56 30.74
N TRP A 539 27.77 -28.28 30.90
CA TRP A 539 28.09 -27.66 32.20
C TRP A 539 28.26 -26.12 32.15
N HIS A 540 27.60 -25.47 33.12
CA HIS A 540 27.96 -24.30 33.95
C HIS A 540 28.48 -22.95 33.41
N SER A 541 27.77 -21.92 33.85
CA SER A 541 28.08 -20.48 33.81
C SER A 541 28.99 -20.02 34.97
N ALA A 542 29.86 -19.04 34.68
CA ALA A 542 30.68 -18.30 35.64
C ALA A 542 30.78 -16.79 35.24
N PRO A 543 31.11 -15.87 36.17
CA PRO A 543 30.52 -14.53 36.30
C PRO A 543 31.34 -13.36 35.68
N PRO A 544 30.74 -12.16 35.50
CA PRO A 544 31.38 -11.03 34.82
C PRO A 544 32.36 -10.21 35.70
N PRO A 545 33.32 -9.48 35.09
CA PRO A 545 34.39 -8.75 35.79
C PRO A 545 33.99 -7.32 36.24
N PRO A 546 34.79 -6.67 37.12
CA PRO A 546 34.34 -5.55 37.96
C PRO A 546 34.67 -4.14 37.43
N THR A 547 33.87 -3.18 37.90
CA THR A 547 33.92 -1.73 37.64
C THR A 547 35.02 -0.99 38.44
N PRO A 548 35.68 0.05 37.91
CA PRO A 548 36.68 0.82 38.66
C PRO A 548 36.09 1.98 39.50
N THR A 549 36.79 2.30 40.60
CA THR A 549 36.48 3.31 41.64
C THR A 549 37.35 4.57 41.44
N PRO A 550 36.90 5.79 41.79
CA PRO A 550 37.62 7.04 41.48
C PRO A 550 38.58 7.54 42.58
N THR A 551 39.56 8.38 42.20
CA THR A 551 40.49 9.10 43.08
C THR A 551 40.12 10.57 43.30
N LEU A 552 40.55 11.12 44.44
CA LEU A 552 40.29 12.47 44.98
C LEU A 552 41.49 13.45 44.80
N ASP A 553 41.13 14.74 44.87
CA ASP A 553 41.91 16.00 44.97
C ASP A 553 42.56 16.50 43.64
N ASP A 554 42.40 17.76 43.18
CA ASP A 554 42.49 19.03 43.90
C ASP A 554 41.83 20.25 43.17
N GLU A 555 41.52 21.29 43.94
CA GLU A 555 41.29 22.73 43.63
C GLU A 555 40.17 23.25 42.66
N ARG A 556 39.33 24.15 43.21
CA ARG A 556 38.36 25.02 42.52
C ARG A 556 39.00 26.37 42.14
N PRO A 557 38.37 27.13 41.24
CA PRO A 557 37.74 28.36 41.75
C PRO A 557 36.30 28.59 41.27
N ALA A 558 35.67 29.54 41.96
CA ALA A 558 34.23 29.73 42.14
C ALA A 558 33.44 30.18 40.90
N ARG A 559 32.19 29.68 40.80
CA ARG A 559 31.12 30.31 40.01
C ARG A 559 29.87 30.52 40.86
N GLU A 560 29.23 31.65 40.60
CA GLU A 560 28.20 32.33 41.37
C GLU A 560 26.90 31.54 41.54
N ARG A 561 26.26 31.74 42.70
CA ARG A 561 24.90 31.28 43.01
C ARG A 561 23.86 32.10 42.24
N ARG A 562 22.99 31.45 41.48
CA ARG A 562 21.62 31.95 41.21
C ARG A 562 20.58 30.84 41.32
N ARG A 563 19.45 31.23 41.90
CA ARG A 563 18.36 30.45 42.47
C ARG A 563 17.57 29.65 41.44
N THR A 564 17.20 28.44 41.82
CA THR A 564 16.20 27.59 41.18
C THR A 564 14.79 28.07 41.55
N TRP A 565 14.00 28.46 40.54
CA TRP A 565 12.53 28.36 40.41
C TRP A 565 12.20 29.08 39.10
N PRO A 566 11.93 28.36 37.97
CA PRO A 566 10.55 28.05 37.62
C PRO A 566 10.40 26.79 36.72
N TYR A 567 10.76 25.58 37.16
CA TYR A 567 10.57 24.37 36.34
C TYR A 567 9.24 23.63 36.59
N VAL A 568 8.49 23.97 37.64
CA VAL A 568 7.24 23.27 37.98
C VAL A 568 6.02 23.88 37.26
N ALA A 569 6.07 25.14 36.83
CA ALA A 569 4.97 25.79 36.12
C ALA A 569 4.90 25.41 34.61
N ALA A 570 6.04 25.13 33.98
CA ALA A 570 6.12 24.79 32.56
C ALA A 570 5.64 23.36 32.25
N VAL A 571 5.85 22.42 33.18
CA VAL A 571 5.40 21.03 33.00
C VAL A 571 3.88 20.92 33.18
N ALA A 572 3.28 21.70 34.08
CA ALA A 572 1.83 21.70 34.28
C ALA A 572 1.06 22.36 33.13
N THR A 573 1.63 23.36 32.44
CA THR A 573 0.97 24.05 31.31
C THR A 573 1.06 23.28 30.01
N LEU A 574 2.17 22.55 29.76
CA LEU A 574 2.31 21.68 28.59
C LEU A 574 1.41 20.44 28.66
N SER A 575 1.16 19.88 29.84
CA SER A 575 0.23 18.75 29.99
C SER A 575 -1.24 19.16 29.76
N ILE A 576 -1.62 20.39 30.11
CA ILE A 576 -2.97 20.92 29.87
C ILE A 576 -3.18 21.27 28.39
N ALA A 577 -2.16 21.79 27.70
CA ALA A 577 -2.22 22.11 26.27
C ALA A 577 -2.22 20.85 25.37
N ALA A 578 -1.41 19.84 25.68
CA ALA A 578 -1.40 18.57 24.94
C ALA A 578 -2.72 17.79 25.12
N ALA A 579 -3.28 17.81 26.34
CA ALA A 579 -4.60 17.24 26.60
C ALA A 579 -5.70 17.99 25.83
N GLY A 580 -5.62 19.33 25.74
CA GLY A 580 -6.56 20.18 25.00
C GLY A 580 -6.55 19.95 23.49
N VAL A 581 -5.36 19.80 22.88
CA VAL A 581 -5.23 19.54 21.43
C VAL A 581 -5.67 18.11 21.07
N TRP A 582 -5.35 17.12 21.91
CA TRP A 582 -5.81 15.75 21.70
C TRP A 582 -7.33 15.61 21.88
N THR A 583 -7.90 16.26 22.90
CA THR A 583 -9.36 16.31 23.05
C THR A 583 -10.03 17.11 21.93
N HIS A 584 -9.41 18.15 21.38
CA HIS A 584 -9.98 18.91 20.26
C HIS A 584 -9.98 18.12 18.94
N ALA A 585 -8.88 17.45 18.61
CA ALA A 585 -8.78 16.59 17.42
C ALA A 585 -9.73 15.37 17.50
N GLN A 586 -9.87 14.77 18.68
CA GLN A 586 -10.88 13.72 18.90
C GLN A 586 -12.30 14.28 18.81
N ASN A 587 -12.55 15.49 19.33
CA ASN A 587 -13.86 16.14 19.21
C ASN A 587 -14.21 16.47 17.76
N GLU A 588 -13.27 16.92 16.93
CA GLU A 588 -13.51 17.19 15.51
C GLU A 588 -13.81 15.92 14.71
N HIS A 589 -13.03 14.85 14.91
CA HIS A 589 -13.29 13.55 14.30
C HIS A 589 -14.66 13.00 14.71
N HIS A 590 -14.98 13.04 16.01
CA HIS A 590 -16.29 12.64 16.51
C HIS A 590 -17.43 13.53 15.99
N THR A 591 -17.17 14.82 15.74
CA THR A 591 -18.15 15.75 15.18
C THR A 591 -18.42 15.43 13.71
N GLN A 592 -17.38 15.16 12.91
CA GLN A 592 -17.52 14.77 11.51
C GLN A 592 -18.21 13.41 11.37
N GLU A 593 -17.82 12.40 12.15
CA GLU A 593 -18.49 11.10 12.19
C GLU A 593 -19.96 11.23 12.59
N ARG A 594 -20.26 12.06 13.60
CA ARG A 594 -21.65 12.36 13.98
C ARG A 594 -22.42 13.05 12.86
N GLN A 595 -21.81 14.00 12.14
CA GLN A 595 -22.45 14.68 11.01
C GLN A 595 -22.74 13.71 9.86
N GLN A 596 -21.82 12.80 9.54
CA GLN A 596 -22.01 11.76 8.54
C GLN A 596 -23.11 10.76 8.96
N LYS A 597 -23.09 10.28 10.21
CA LYS A 597 -24.15 9.41 10.75
C LYS A 597 -25.51 10.12 10.77
N ALA A 598 -25.54 11.42 11.08
CA ALA A 598 -26.76 12.22 11.04
C ALA A 598 -27.30 12.40 9.61
N ALA A 599 -26.42 12.64 8.63
CA ALA A 599 -26.81 12.75 7.23
C ALA A 599 -27.30 11.40 6.64
N ALA A 600 -26.72 10.29 7.11
CA ALA A 600 -27.10 8.94 6.71
C ALA A 600 -28.20 8.32 7.58
N TYR A 601 -28.79 9.06 8.52
CA TYR A 601 -29.79 8.55 9.46
C TYR A 601 -31.06 8.08 8.75
N LYS A 602 -31.40 6.79 8.88
CA LYS A 602 -32.62 6.19 8.32
C LYS A 602 -33.66 5.85 9.39
N GLY A 603 -33.27 5.80 10.66
CA GLY A 603 -34.15 5.45 11.78
C GLY A 603 -34.62 3.99 11.77
N ARG A 604 -34.01 3.14 10.95
CA ARG A 604 -34.29 1.70 10.84
C ARG A 604 -33.01 0.97 10.44
N SER A 605 -32.82 -0.24 10.97
CA SER A 605 -31.69 -1.13 10.67
C SER A 605 -32.12 -2.58 10.74
N GLY A 606 -31.38 -3.47 10.10
CA GLY A 606 -31.59 -4.90 10.30
C GLY A 606 -30.55 -5.75 9.63
N ALA A 607 -30.59 -7.04 9.95
CA ALA A 607 -29.71 -8.05 9.41
C ALA A 607 -30.47 -9.36 9.21
N ALA A 608 -30.19 -10.03 8.10
CA ALA A 608 -30.58 -11.40 7.85
C ALA A 608 -29.57 -12.36 8.49
N LEU A 609 -30.07 -13.35 9.20
CA LEU A 609 -29.31 -14.30 10.01
C LEU A 609 -29.70 -15.72 9.64
N THR A 610 -28.71 -16.60 9.64
CA THR A 610 -28.95 -18.05 9.56
C THR A 610 -28.24 -18.72 10.73
N LEU A 611 -28.99 -19.07 11.76
CA LEU A 611 -28.47 -19.71 12.98
C LEU A 611 -29.21 -21.02 13.22
N ASP A 612 -28.46 -22.09 13.52
CA ASP A 612 -29.01 -23.45 13.76
C ASP A 612 -29.98 -23.93 12.66
N GLY A 613 -29.70 -23.56 11.40
CA GLY A 613 -30.52 -23.91 10.23
C GLY A 613 -31.85 -23.17 10.11
N VAL A 614 -32.07 -22.10 10.90
CA VAL A 614 -33.24 -21.23 10.85
C VAL A 614 -32.86 -19.90 10.21
N LYS A 615 -33.64 -19.45 9.22
CA LYS A 615 -33.53 -18.10 8.66
C LYS A 615 -34.36 -17.11 9.47
N ALA A 616 -33.74 -16.02 9.92
CA ALA A 616 -34.43 -14.98 10.67
C ALA A 616 -33.82 -13.60 10.41
N ASP A 617 -34.63 -12.56 10.57
CA ASP A 617 -34.17 -11.18 10.51
C ASP A 617 -34.25 -10.53 11.88
N VAL A 618 -33.20 -9.80 12.25
CA VAL A 618 -33.29 -8.79 13.30
C VAL A 618 -33.64 -7.45 12.67
N VAL A 619 -34.65 -6.77 13.20
CA VAL A 619 -35.10 -5.46 12.73
C VAL A 619 -35.14 -4.51 13.90
N ALA A 620 -34.42 -3.39 13.79
CA ALA A 620 -34.46 -2.28 14.72
C ALA A 620 -35.15 -1.07 14.08
N GLN A 621 -36.05 -0.45 14.82
CA GLN A 621 -36.75 0.76 14.41
C GLN A 621 -36.71 1.80 15.54
N TRP A 622 -36.10 2.95 15.28
CA TRP A 622 -36.06 4.06 16.22
C TRP A 622 -37.43 4.74 16.24
N THR A 623 -37.89 5.09 17.43
CA THR A 623 -39.18 5.75 17.61
C THR A 623 -39.14 7.19 17.09
N THR A 624 -40.30 7.77 16.77
CA THR A 624 -40.39 9.12 16.19
C THR A 624 -39.81 10.20 17.11
N ASP A 625 -39.95 10.02 18.42
CA ASP A 625 -39.36 10.82 19.50
C ASP A 625 -37.86 10.55 19.73
N ARG A 626 -37.30 9.53 19.07
CA ARG A 626 -35.88 9.14 19.05
C ARG A 626 -35.24 8.84 20.41
N ASP A 627 -36.06 8.61 21.42
CA ASP A 627 -35.64 8.27 22.78
C ASP A 627 -35.64 6.74 23.01
N ASN A 628 -36.12 5.95 22.04
CA ASN A 628 -36.17 4.51 22.11
C ASN A 628 -35.90 3.86 20.73
N VAL A 629 -35.49 2.59 20.78
CA VAL A 629 -35.46 1.69 19.62
C VAL A 629 -36.26 0.43 19.95
N ILE A 630 -37.08 0.00 19.00
CA ILE A 630 -37.83 -1.26 19.07
C ILE A 630 -37.06 -2.28 18.24
N VAL A 631 -36.67 -3.39 18.84
CA VAL A 631 -35.93 -4.46 18.17
C VAL A 631 -36.76 -5.74 18.16
N GLU A 632 -36.95 -6.30 16.98
CA GLU A 632 -37.72 -7.51 16.71
C GLU A 632 -36.86 -8.59 16.06
N LEU A 633 -37.14 -9.85 16.36
CA LEU A 633 -36.51 -11.02 15.71
C LEU A 633 -37.57 -11.86 14.99
N ARG A 634 -37.53 -11.82 13.67
CA ARG A 634 -38.57 -12.38 12.80
C ARG A 634 -38.03 -13.61 12.07
N SER A 635 -38.60 -14.78 12.33
CA SER A 635 -38.28 -16.00 11.57
C SER A 635 -39.16 -16.22 10.33
N TYR A 636 -40.07 -15.29 10.00
CA TYR A 636 -40.99 -15.34 8.85
C TYR A 636 -41.56 -16.73 8.52
N PHE A 637 -42.05 -17.43 9.54
CA PHE A 637 -42.67 -18.75 9.41
C PHE A 637 -41.72 -19.91 9.07
N ASP A 638 -40.41 -19.77 9.31
CA ASP A 638 -39.46 -20.88 9.19
C ASP A 638 -39.89 -22.04 10.08
N LYS A 639 -40.21 -23.18 9.45
CA LYS A 639 -40.75 -24.38 10.10
C LYS A 639 -39.74 -25.05 11.04
N ASN A 640 -38.46 -24.71 10.93
CA ASN A 640 -37.40 -25.23 11.79
C ASN A 640 -37.25 -24.42 13.08
N ALA A 641 -37.80 -23.21 13.17
CA ALA A 641 -37.70 -22.39 14.38
C ALA A 641 -38.44 -23.04 15.56
N ARG A 642 -37.73 -23.23 16.68
CA ARG A 642 -38.27 -23.77 17.94
C ARG A 642 -38.09 -22.82 19.11
N TYR A 643 -37.05 -21.99 19.06
CA TYR A 643 -36.73 -21.00 20.09
C TYR A 643 -36.18 -19.72 19.46
N LEU A 644 -36.62 -18.57 19.98
CA LEU A 644 -36.12 -17.24 19.63
C LEU A 644 -35.94 -16.44 20.92
N GLN A 645 -34.78 -15.81 21.09
CA GLN A 645 -34.49 -14.90 22.20
C GLN A 645 -33.73 -13.68 21.70
N ILE A 646 -34.06 -12.52 22.25
CA ILE A 646 -33.31 -11.27 22.08
C ILE A 646 -33.05 -10.67 23.45
N ASP A 647 -31.81 -10.28 23.70
CA ASP A 647 -31.38 -9.55 24.88
C ASP A 647 -30.67 -8.26 24.50
N GLY A 648 -30.92 -7.17 25.21
CA GLY A 648 -30.27 -5.87 24.97
C GLY A 648 -30.54 -4.89 26.11
N ALA A 649 -29.51 -4.14 26.53
CA ALA A 649 -29.60 -3.12 27.59
C ALA A 649 -30.44 -3.53 28.84
N GLY A 650 -30.26 -4.76 29.33
CA GLY A 650 -30.97 -5.29 30.50
C GLY A 650 -32.44 -5.68 30.27
N LYS A 651 -32.92 -5.67 29.02
CA LYS A 651 -34.21 -6.22 28.59
C LYS A 651 -34.00 -7.53 27.86
N SER A 652 -34.94 -8.45 28.04
CA SER A 652 -34.94 -9.76 27.39
C SER A 652 -36.36 -10.11 26.95
N ALA A 653 -36.50 -10.68 25.77
CA ALA A 653 -37.72 -11.30 25.31
C ALA A 653 -37.39 -12.63 24.64
N GLN A 654 -38.15 -13.67 24.98
CA GLN A 654 -37.99 -15.01 24.43
C GLN A 654 -39.35 -15.60 24.03
N SER A 655 -39.33 -16.46 23.03
CA SER A 655 -40.48 -17.27 22.63
C SER A 655 -40.03 -18.68 22.26
N THR A 656 -40.75 -19.67 22.77
CA THR A 656 -40.68 -21.07 22.33
C THR A 656 -41.86 -21.39 21.41
N LEU A 657 -41.76 -22.48 20.66
CA LEU A 657 -42.89 -23.04 19.91
C LEU A 657 -43.92 -23.62 20.88
N GLY A 658 -45.15 -23.08 20.85
CA GLY A 658 -46.28 -23.62 21.63
C GLY A 658 -47.10 -24.65 20.86
N ASN A 659 -47.87 -25.47 21.57
CA ASN A 659 -48.65 -26.58 21.00
C ASN A 659 -49.68 -26.17 19.92
N ASP A 660 -50.15 -24.92 19.95
CA ASP A 660 -51.17 -24.40 19.04
C ASP A 660 -50.60 -23.52 17.90
N ARG A 661 -49.28 -23.50 17.69
CA ARG A 661 -48.61 -22.63 16.70
C ARG A 661 -47.61 -23.39 15.86
N TRP A 662 -47.44 -22.95 14.61
CA TRP A 662 -46.51 -23.54 13.65
C TRP A 662 -45.09 -22.97 13.73
N PHE A 663 -44.90 -21.85 14.44
CA PHE A 663 -43.63 -21.13 14.62
C PHE A 663 -43.68 -20.32 15.94
N PRO A 664 -42.52 -20.03 16.59
CA PRO A 664 -42.45 -19.17 17.76
C PRO A 664 -42.95 -17.75 17.45
N LYS A 665 -43.49 -17.05 18.46
CA LYS A 665 -43.88 -15.64 18.32
C LYS A 665 -42.60 -14.81 18.17
N THR A 666 -42.61 -13.78 17.33
CA THR A 666 -41.55 -12.78 17.27
C THR A 666 -41.34 -12.13 18.64
N PRO A 667 -40.19 -12.35 19.30
CA PRO A 667 -39.84 -11.58 20.49
C PRO A 667 -39.51 -10.14 20.08
N GLU A 668 -39.88 -9.21 20.94
CA GLU A 668 -39.68 -7.77 20.75
C GLU A 668 -39.19 -7.16 22.06
N ILE A 669 -38.19 -6.29 21.98
CA ILE A 669 -37.71 -5.51 23.11
C ILE A 669 -37.66 -4.02 22.74
N LYS A 670 -38.04 -3.17 23.69
CA LYS A 670 -37.91 -1.71 23.58
C LYS A 670 -36.73 -1.26 24.44
N LEU A 671 -35.73 -0.63 23.80
CA LEU A 671 -34.49 -0.20 24.45
C LEU A 671 -34.43 1.33 24.48
N PRO A 672 -34.13 1.95 25.63
CA PRO A 672 -33.96 3.40 25.72
C PRO A 672 -32.65 3.83 25.03
N VAL A 673 -32.70 4.96 24.32
CA VAL A 673 -31.57 5.52 23.57
C VAL A 673 -31.33 6.96 24.01
N THR A 674 -30.15 7.23 24.58
CA THR A 674 -29.76 8.58 25.02
C THR A 674 -29.15 9.40 23.88
N ASP A 675 -28.49 8.74 22.93
CA ASP A 675 -27.97 9.36 21.70
C ASP A 675 -28.61 8.69 20.48
N PRO A 676 -29.48 9.38 19.72
CA PRO A 676 -30.18 8.78 18.60
C PRO A 676 -29.25 8.34 17.46
N LEU A 677 -27.99 8.80 17.43
CA LEU A 677 -26.99 8.40 16.44
C LEU A 677 -26.12 7.22 16.89
N ALA A 678 -26.27 6.77 18.14
CA ALA A 678 -25.52 5.65 18.67
C ALA A 678 -26.06 4.32 18.13
N ASP A 679 -25.14 3.39 17.88
CA ASP A 679 -25.48 2.03 17.49
C ASP A 679 -26.00 1.26 18.73
N VAL A 680 -26.89 0.32 18.49
CA VAL A 680 -27.52 -0.48 19.56
C VAL A 680 -27.07 -1.92 19.40
N THR A 681 -26.55 -2.50 20.48
CA THR A 681 -26.08 -3.89 20.49
C THR A 681 -27.12 -4.80 21.12
N VAL A 682 -27.45 -5.89 20.43
CA VAL A 682 -28.36 -6.94 20.91
C VAL A 682 -27.71 -8.31 20.79
N HIS A 683 -28.00 -9.18 21.75
CA HIS A 683 -27.66 -10.59 21.69
C HIS A 683 -28.87 -11.38 21.22
N ILE A 684 -28.67 -12.28 20.25
CA ILE A 684 -29.73 -13.06 19.64
C ILE A 684 -29.40 -14.53 19.80
N ALA A 685 -30.36 -15.32 20.26
CA ALA A 685 -30.25 -16.77 20.32
C ALA A 685 -31.41 -17.44 19.57
N ILE A 686 -31.09 -18.42 18.73
CA ILE A 686 -32.04 -19.15 17.89
C ILE A 686 -31.82 -20.65 18.06
N GLY A 687 -32.89 -21.36 18.38
CA GLY A 687 -32.93 -22.81 18.41
C GLY A 687 -33.73 -23.35 17.23
N GLY A 688 -33.08 -24.19 16.43
CA GLY A 688 -33.64 -24.86 15.27
C GLY A 688 -34.31 -26.19 15.60
N ARG A 689 -34.42 -27.07 14.60
CA ARG A 689 -35.23 -28.30 14.67
C ARG A 689 -34.74 -29.28 15.75
N THR A 690 -33.44 -29.28 16.05
CA THR A 690 -32.78 -30.18 17.01
C THR A 690 -32.69 -29.60 18.42
N TRP A 691 -33.08 -28.34 18.61
CA TRP A 691 -33.01 -27.66 19.90
C TRP A 691 -34.05 -28.21 20.89
N LYS A 692 -33.66 -28.37 22.15
CA LYS A 692 -34.52 -28.86 23.25
C LYS A 692 -34.64 -27.80 24.33
N ASP A 693 -35.79 -27.79 25.01
CA ASP A 693 -36.01 -26.88 26.14
C ASP A 693 -34.94 -27.08 27.23
N GLY A 694 -34.36 -25.98 27.70
CA GLY A 694 -33.22 -25.98 28.64
C GLY A 694 -31.82 -26.22 28.04
N SER A 695 -31.69 -26.48 26.73
CA SER A 695 -30.39 -26.60 26.04
C SER A 695 -29.89 -25.25 25.50
N ARG A 696 -28.57 -25.07 25.40
CA ARG A 696 -27.96 -23.83 24.88
C ARG A 696 -28.26 -23.68 23.39
N ALA A 697 -28.91 -22.58 23.01
CA ALA A 697 -29.19 -22.22 21.62
C ALA A 697 -27.96 -21.60 20.94
N ALA A 698 -27.89 -21.69 19.60
CA ALA A 698 -26.89 -20.97 18.82
C ALA A 698 -27.16 -19.47 18.95
N SER A 699 -26.11 -18.68 19.19
CA SER A 699 -26.28 -17.26 19.44
C SER A 699 -25.21 -16.40 18.79
N GLN A 700 -25.58 -15.14 18.54
CA GLN A 700 -24.75 -14.14 17.87
C GLN A 700 -25.07 -12.76 18.46
N THR A 701 -24.05 -11.91 18.58
CA THR A 701 -24.23 -10.54 19.05
C THR A 701 -24.12 -9.59 17.87
N ILE A 702 -25.09 -8.68 17.74
CA ILE A 702 -25.25 -7.83 16.57
C ILE A 702 -25.31 -6.38 17.00
N ARG A 703 -24.57 -5.53 16.30
CA ARG A 703 -24.59 -4.08 16.45
C ARG A 703 -25.39 -3.45 15.31
N LEU A 704 -26.47 -2.75 15.65
CA LEU A 704 -27.45 -2.17 14.73
C LEU A 704 -27.25 -0.66 14.68
N SER A 705 -26.89 -0.11 13.51
CA SER A 705 -26.67 1.32 13.34
C SER A 705 -27.92 2.03 12.81
N PRO A 706 -28.29 3.22 13.30
CA PRO A 706 -29.48 3.96 12.81
C PRO A 706 -29.38 4.40 11.34
N THR A 707 -28.23 4.17 10.69
CA THR A 707 -27.96 4.42 9.26
C THR A 707 -28.49 3.30 8.34
N GLY A 708 -29.00 2.20 8.91
CA GLY A 708 -29.49 1.05 8.16
C GLY A 708 -28.47 -0.07 7.95
N ILE A 709 -27.30 0.03 8.59
CA ILE A 709 -26.25 -0.98 8.51
C ILE A 709 -26.17 -1.73 9.84
N ALA A 710 -26.07 -3.05 9.77
CA ALA A 710 -25.83 -3.93 10.90
C ALA A 710 -24.47 -4.62 10.78
N TYR A 711 -23.85 -4.91 11.91
CA TYR A 711 -22.53 -5.54 12.00
C TYR A 711 -22.57 -6.70 13.00
N ASP A 712 -21.77 -7.73 12.73
CA ASP A 712 -21.41 -8.69 13.76
C ASP A 712 -20.54 -8.00 14.82
N ALA A 713 -20.92 -8.13 16.09
CA ALA A 713 -20.23 -7.42 17.17
C ALA A 713 -18.88 -8.04 17.56
N GLN A 714 -18.60 -9.29 17.16
CA GLN A 714 -17.35 -9.99 17.42
C GLN A 714 -16.35 -9.83 16.27
N THR A 715 -16.80 -10.00 15.02
CA THR A 715 -15.92 -9.92 13.85
C THR A 715 -15.85 -8.52 13.25
N GLY A 716 -16.84 -7.66 13.51
CA GLY A 716 -16.95 -6.33 12.91
C GLY A 716 -17.43 -6.34 11.45
N GLU A 717 -17.69 -7.52 10.89
CA GLU A 717 -18.16 -7.68 9.52
C GLU A 717 -19.57 -7.14 9.34
N LYS A 718 -19.84 -6.53 8.17
CA LYS A 718 -21.17 -6.05 7.82
C LYS A 718 -22.08 -7.23 7.52
N LEU A 719 -23.23 -7.27 8.19
CA LEU A 719 -24.22 -8.33 7.97
C LEU A 719 -25.13 -7.98 6.78
N PRO A 720 -25.56 -9.00 6.01
CA PRO A 720 -26.52 -8.80 4.91
C PRO A 720 -27.86 -8.31 5.48
N SER A 721 -28.56 -7.46 4.74
CA SER A 721 -29.85 -6.89 5.13
C SER A 721 -30.77 -6.83 3.93
N ASP A 722 -32.00 -7.28 4.13
CA ASP A 722 -33.07 -7.24 3.11
C ASP A 722 -34.00 -6.01 3.31
N LEU A 723 -33.59 -5.03 4.12
CA LEU A 723 -34.38 -3.87 4.57
C LEU A 723 -34.21 -2.59 3.73
#